data_AF-A0A9E4GXP1-F1
#
_entry.id   AF-A0A9E4GXP1-F1
#
_cell.length_a   1.000
_cell.length_b   1.000
_cell.length_c   1.000
_cell.angle_alpha   90.00
_cell.angle_beta   90.00
_cell.angle_gamma   90.00
#
_symmetry.space_group_name_H-M   'P 1'
#
loop_
_entity.id
_entity.type
_entity.pdbx_description
1 polymer ?
#
loop_
_entity_poly.entity_id
_entity_poly.type
_entity_poly.pdbx_seq_one_letter_code
_entity_poly.pdbx_strand_id
1 'polypeptide(L)'
;MTDTTVTARPLSLPEELILMLLNEQNGYFHQVPGWDLHCAVVGAVLAELSLRSRIDTDLVSLILVDRTETGDPALDPILKQIADEPAQRNAQYWIERLAGQAESVIDLVLDRLVDLKILEHHDGDFWTLTTARRHENLYGASREGTVGQSIKTRVLKAIFTDEIPDPRDVIVICLVNTCDVFRFMFELDDETQERIEFICKMDLIGRSIAEAVGQSIASPMLRRSMLTKKIPVVALGRLPLNPHLRSGNIPALFADLTKEYGPVFQIRLPFAKPMTFLGGPQTNHWVHRHGRLHLRAGNYFADFEEIYGAHGVLPSLDGADHFRLRKAMGPAYSRGRLADQLDEVYRFARAYMANWKVGESLPVRMCRKMINAQLSPLSLSVESQDIIDDLMDFKERALTTHIVNALPRFMLNTPGMKRRAKAVDMLVERIQSVHTPAQRAGCPRNLADDWLSLHASDPQLVPESNLRFALSAALVASVYLGDALSFAVYAMASQPALYEKIRAEADALFENGDPDGEDFNQSSMEVTHRFLIECLRMYPIVPMSMRDVMNTFVVEGYEIPVGSRVYIAQTAAHYMDDCFPDPFSFDIDRYLPPRDEHRSPGYAPYGLGTHRCLGSRWMDLHLAVNVLIIAHYFTLEVTPASYVDALRFSPLPSMKPSKKLKFRIAEQKRELPV
;
A
#
# COMPACT_ATOMS: atom_id res chain seq x y z
N MET A 1 -18.22 -35.95 26.95
CA MET A 1 -16.83 -36.26 27.36
C MET A 1 -16.05 -36.43 26.07
N THR A 2 -15.26 -35.49 25.59
CA THR A 2 -14.22 -34.71 26.28
C THR A 2 -14.46 -33.20 26.21
N ASP A 3 -14.60 -32.63 27.39
CA ASP A 3 -14.65 -31.21 27.70
C ASP A 3 -13.21 -30.68 27.68
N THR A 4 -12.78 -30.05 26.58
CA THR A 4 -11.54 -29.26 26.56
C THR A 4 -11.89 -27.84 26.96
N THR A 5 -12.03 -27.63 28.26
CA THR A 5 -11.98 -26.32 28.90
C THR A 5 -10.58 -25.74 28.71
N VAL A 6 -10.39 -24.98 27.62
CA VAL A 6 -9.23 -24.08 27.53
C VAL A 6 -9.45 -22.99 28.57
N THR A 7 -8.72 -23.06 29.66
CA THR A 7 -8.73 -22.09 30.76
C THR A 7 -8.57 -20.67 30.20
N ALA A 8 -9.56 -19.82 30.47
CA ALA A 8 -9.55 -18.41 30.06
C ALA A 8 -8.53 -17.63 30.89
N ARG A 9 -7.29 -17.58 30.39
CA ARG A 9 -6.28 -16.65 30.90
C ARG A 9 -6.80 -15.21 30.75
N PRO A 10 -6.69 -14.35 31.78
CA PRO A 10 -7.00 -12.94 31.66
C PRO A 10 -6.02 -12.26 30.70
N LEU A 11 -6.51 -11.28 29.94
CA LEU A 11 -5.67 -10.50 29.02
C LEU A 11 -4.57 -9.77 29.80
N SER A 12 -3.38 -9.66 29.21
CA SER A 12 -2.28 -8.86 29.75
C SER A 12 -2.49 -7.37 29.43
N LEU A 13 -1.87 -6.45 30.20
CA LEU A 13 -1.97 -5.01 29.93
C LEU A 13 -1.53 -4.62 28.50
N PRO A 14 -0.47 -5.20 27.92
CA PRO A 14 -0.15 -4.97 26.50
C PRO A 14 -1.28 -5.39 25.56
N GLU A 15 -1.95 -6.52 25.82
CA GLU A 15 -3.11 -6.98 25.02
C GLU A 15 -4.29 -6.02 25.16
N GLU A 16 -4.61 -5.57 26.38
CA GLU A 16 -5.68 -4.61 26.64
C GLU A 16 -5.41 -3.24 25.98
N LEU A 17 -4.16 -2.75 26.09
CA LEU A 17 -3.74 -1.51 25.42
C LEU A 17 -3.85 -1.63 23.90
N ILE A 18 -3.37 -2.73 23.31
CA ILE A 18 -3.44 -2.96 21.86
C ILE A 18 -4.89 -3.03 21.38
N LEU A 19 -5.79 -3.69 22.10
CA LEU A 19 -7.22 -3.75 21.77
C LEU A 19 -7.91 -2.38 21.93
N MET A 20 -7.52 -1.57 22.92
CA MET A 20 -8.00 -0.19 23.08
C MET A 20 -7.58 0.68 21.90
N LEU A 21 -6.34 0.54 21.46
CA LEU A 21 -5.77 1.29 20.34
C LEU A 21 -6.26 0.79 18.98
N LEU A 22 -6.75 -0.44 18.89
CA LEU A 22 -7.31 -0.99 17.66
C LEU A 22 -8.69 -0.38 17.38
N ASN A 23 -8.84 0.19 16.20
CA ASN A 23 -10.12 0.68 15.72
C ASN A 23 -10.92 -0.49 15.10
N GLU A 24 -12.05 -0.80 15.70
CA GLU A 24 -12.83 -2.00 15.36
C GLU A 24 -13.54 -1.90 14.02
N GLN A 25 -13.88 -0.68 13.57
CA GLN A 25 -14.58 -0.47 12.32
C GLN A 25 -13.67 -0.71 11.11
N ASN A 26 -12.38 -0.47 11.30
CA ASN A 26 -11.45 -0.40 10.20
C ASN A 26 -10.16 -1.18 10.38
N GLY A 27 -9.94 -1.87 11.52
CA GLY A 27 -8.86 -2.81 11.83
C GLY A 27 -7.42 -2.28 11.89
N TYR A 28 -7.24 -0.95 11.93
CA TYR A 28 -5.95 -0.31 12.18
C TYR A 28 -5.87 0.26 13.59
N PHE A 29 -4.65 0.49 14.07
CA PHE A 29 -4.45 1.31 15.26
C PHE A 29 -4.90 2.76 15.00
N HIS A 30 -5.49 3.39 16.01
CA HIS A 30 -5.69 4.85 16.04
C HIS A 30 -4.35 5.54 15.72
N GLN A 31 -4.40 6.73 15.09
CA GLN A 31 -3.22 7.44 14.60
C GLN A 31 -2.37 7.98 15.76
N VAL A 32 -1.59 7.11 16.39
CA VAL A 32 -0.63 7.47 17.44
C VAL A 32 0.75 7.56 16.82
N PRO A 33 1.55 8.58 17.17
CA PRO A 33 2.94 8.60 16.77
C PRO A 33 3.65 7.30 17.21
N GLY A 34 4.43 6.69 16.32
CA GLY A 34 5.07 5.39 16.53
C GLY A 34 6.00 5.38 17.75
N TRP A 35 6.69 6.49 18.04
CA TRP A 35 7.48 6.57 19.28
C TRP A 35 6.59 6.54 20.52
N ASP A 36 5.52 7.32 20.54
CA ASP A 36 4.57 7.40 21.65
C ASP A 36 3.92 6.02 21.85
N LEU A 37 3.53 5.34 20.77
CA LEU A 37 3.03 3.97 20.79
C LEU A 37 4.06 2.99 21.38
N HIS A 38 5.33 3.09 20.97
CA HIS A 38 6.38 2.20 21.48
C HIS A 38 6.60 2.43 22.98
N CYS A 39 6.63 3.68 23.43
CA CYS A 39 6.72 4.04 24.83
C CYS A 39 5.51 3.52 25.62
N ALA A 40 4.30 3.62 25.07
CA ALA A 40 3.07 3.11 25.67
C ALA A 40 3.08 1.60 25.85
N VAL A 41 3.47 0.87 24.80
CA VAL A 41 3.54 -0.61 24.80
C VAL A 41 4.58 -1.08 25.82
N VAL A 42 5.77 -0.47 25.85
CA VAL A 42 6.78 -0.80 26.86
C VAL A 42 6.29 -0.41 28.26
N GLY A 43 5.62 0.73 28.41
CA GLY A 43 4.97 1.12 29.66
C GLY A 43 3.98 0.06 30.15
N ALA A 44 3.13 -0.47 29.26
CA ALA A 44 2.20 -1.55 29.57
C ALA A 44 2.92 -2.85 29.98
N VAL A 45 4.06 -3.18 29.36
CA VAL A 45 4.89 -4.32 29.74
C VAL A 45 5.46 -4.14 31.15
N LEU A 46 6.02 -2.96 31.47
CA LEU A 46 6.54 -2.67 32.81
C LEU A 46 5.42 -2.71 33.86
N ALA A 47 4.24 -2.18 33.53
CA ALA A 47 3.09 -2.22 34.42
C ALA A 47 2.63 -3.66 34.69
N GLU A 48 2.58 -4.50 33.65
CA GLU A 48 2.21 -5.92 33.80
C GLU A 48 3.24 -6.68 34.62
N LEU A 49 4.53 -6.41 34.45
CA LEU A 49 5.59 -6.98 35.28
C LEU A 49 5.46 -6.55 36.75
N SER A 50 5.02 -5.31 37.01
CA SER A 50 4.79 -4.82 38.37
C SER A 50 3.57 -5.47 39.02
N LEU A 51 2.47 -5.61 38.29
CA LEU A 51 1.28 -6.35 38.74
C LEU A 51 1.58 -7.84 39.02
N ARG A 52 2.56 -8.43 38.34
CA ARG A 52 3.04 -9.81 38.58
C ARG A 52 4.14 -9.90 39.65
N SER A 53 4.41 -8.79 40.36
CA SER A 53 5.43 -8.70 41.41
C SER A 53 6.83 -9.11 40.95
N ARG A 54 7.16 -8.90 39.68
CA ARG A 54 8.52 -9.10 39.13
C ARG A 54 9.38 -7.87 39.32
N ILE A 55 8.76 -6.71 39.20
CA ILE A 55 9.39 -5.41 39.43
C ILE A 55 8.51 -4.55 40.33
N ASP A 56 9.09 -3.53 40.92
CA ASP A 56 8.40 -2.45 41.60
C ASP A 56 8.92 -1.13 41.03
N THR A 57 8.09 -0.08 41.03
CA THR A 57 8.48 1.21 40.47
C THR A 57 7.89 2.35 41.27
N ASP A 58 8.75 3.33 41.56
CA ASP A 58 8.35 4.65 42.02
C ASP A 58 8.82 5.72 41.01
N LEU A 59 8.59 6.99 41.33
CA LEU A 59 8.95 8.12 40.46
C LEU A 59 10.47 8.31 40.28
N VAL A 60 11.30 7.62 41.07
CA VAL A 60 12.75 7.83 41.14
C VAL A 60 13.53 6.61 40.66
N SER A 61 13.01 5.40 40.84
CA SER A 61 13.71 4.15 40.54
C SER A 61 12.77 2.99 40.24
N LEU A 62 13.26 2.07 39.41
CA LEU A 62 12.66 0.78 39.13
C LEU A 62 13.50 -0.30 39.82
N ILE A 63 12.84 -1.12 40.64
CA ILE A 63 13.44 -2.14 41.50
C ILE A 63 13.05 -3.52 40.98
N LEU A 64 14.03 -4.41 40.82
CA LEU A 64 13.79 -5.82 40.53
C LEU A 64 13.39 -6.56 41.80
N VAL A 65 12.21 -7.19 41.81
CA VAL A 65 11.68 -7.92 42.96
C VAL A 65 11.91 -9.43 42.81
N ASP A 66 11.64 -9.98 41.63
CA ASP A 66 11.78 -11.41 41.32
C ASP A 66 12.26 -11.63 39.89
N ARG A 67 13.27 -12.50 39.72
CA ARG A 67 13.92 -12.86 38.46
C ARG A 67 13.23 -14.01 37.72
N THR A 68 12.27 -14.66 38.35
CA THR A 68 11.60 -15.83 37.79
C THR A 68 10.83 -15.44 36.54
N GLU A 69 11.03 -16.19 35.44
CA GLU A 69 10.30 -16.00 34.19
C GLU A 69 8.78 -16.05 34.43
N THR A 70 8.05 -15.23 33.68
CA THR A 70 6.58 -15.14 33.75
C THR A 70 5.89 -16.17 32.86
N GLY A 71 6.65 -16.81 31.95
CA GLY A 71 6.11 -17.70 30.92
C GLY A 71 5.44 -16.93 29.77
N ASP A 72 5.66 -15.62 29.68
CA ASP A 72 5.12 -14.75 28.65
C ASP A 72 6.27 -14.25 27.75
N PRO A 73 6.35 -14.68 26.47
CA PRO A 73 7.43 -14.28 25.57
C PRO A 73 7.47 -12.78 25.28
N ALA A 74 6.40 -12.03 25.55
CA ALA A 74 6.38 -10.57 25.41
C ALA A 74 6.99 -9.86 26.64
N LEU A 75 7.04 -10.51 27.81
CA LEU A 75 7.53 -9.92 29.07
C LEU A 75 8.93 -10.42 29.43
N ASP A 76 9.22 -11.70 29.21
CA ASP A 76 10.42 -12.38 29.70
C ASP A 76 11.75 -11.83 29.12
N PRO A 77 11.85 -11.48 27.82
CA PRO A 77 13.06 -10.85 27.28
C PRO A 77 13.37 -9.49 27.90
N ILE A 78 12.32 -8.74 28.28
CA ILE A 78 12.43 -7.44 28.94
C ILE A 78 12.84 -7.63 30.40
N LEU A 79 12.19 -8.55 31.13
CA LEU A 79 12.55 -8.88 32.51
C LEU A 79 14.00 -9.32 32.63
N LYS A 80 14.49 -10.14 31.70
CA LYS A 80 15.89 -10.58 31.66
C LYS A 80 16.86 -9.40 31.52
N GLN A 81 16.58 -8.44 30.63
CA GLN A 81 17.41 -7.24 30.47
C GLN A 81 17.44 -6.39 31.75
N ILE A 82 16.31 -6.27 32.45
CA ILE A 82 16.25 -5.58 33.75
C ILE A 82 17.07 -6.33 34.79
N ALA A 83 16.99 -7.66 34.82
CA ALA A 83 17.70 -8.50 35.78
C ALA A 83 19.24 -8.50 35.60
N ASP A 84 19.70 -8.35 34.35
CA ASP A 84 21.11 -8.34 33.96
C ASP A 84 21.78 -6.96 34.09
N GLU A 85 21.01 -5.87 34.31
CA GLU A 85 21.57 -4.53 34.47
C GLU A 85 22.06 -4.30 35.91
N PRO A 86 23.36 -4.03 36.12
CA PRO A 86 23.93 -3.91 37.46
C PRO A 86 23.63 -2.56 38.14
N ALA A 87 23.23 -1.53 37.39
CA ALA A 87 22.93 -0.21 37.92
C ALA A 87 21.42 -0.03 38.13
N GLN A 88 21.04 0.63 39.24
CA GLN A 88 19.65 1.03 39.45
C GLN A 88 19.29 2.15 38.47
N ARG A 89 18.16 1.98 37.76
CA ARG A 89 17.66 2.90 36.73
C ARG A 89 16.21 3.23 37.01
N ASN A 90 15.73 4.38 36.52
CA ASN A 90 14.33 4.77 36.62
C ASN A 90 13.49 4.17 35.48
N ALA A 91 12.17 4.30 35.58
CA ALA A 91 11.25 3.80 34.56
C ALA A 91 11.49 4.47 33.18
N GLN A 92 11.80 5.78 33.15
CA GLN A 92 12.07 6.50 31.90
C GLN A 92 13.22 5.87 31.11
N TYR A 93 14.34 5.56 31.77
CA TYR A 93 15.48 4.89 31.14
C TYR A 93 15.08 3.56 30.48
N TRP A 94 14.29 2.75 31.18
CA TRP A 94 13.86 1.44 30.67
C TRP A 94 12.87 1.58 29.51
N ILE A 95 11.93 2.51 29.60
CA ILE A 95 10.99 2.81 28.51
C ILE A 95 11.77 3.18 27.25
N GLU A 96 12.68 4.16 27.33
CA GLU A 96 13.44 4.62 26.18
C GLU A 96 14.39 3.55 25.61
N ARG A 97 15.04 2.76 26.47
CA ARG A 97 15.96 1.68 26.06
C ARG A 97 15.22 0.54 25.36
N LEU A 98 14.03 0.20 25.84
CA LEU A 98 13.26 -0.95 25.37
C LEU A 98 12.24 -0.59 24.27
N ALA A 99 11.97 0.70 24.04
CA ALA A 99 11.05 1.15 22.97
C ALA A 99 11.46 0.68 21.57
N GLY A 100 12.74 0.36 21.33
CA GLY A 100 13.20 -0.27 20.09
C GLY A 100 12.73 -1.73 19.92
N GLN A 101 12.32 -2.40 21.00
CA GLN A 101 11.80 -3.77 21.00
C GLN A 101 10.26 -3.81 20.95
N ALA A 102 9.59 -2.65 21.07
CA ALA A 102 8.13 -2.56 21.14
C ALA A 102 7.45 -3.20 19.92
N GLU A 103 8.00 -3.10 18.71
CA GLU A 103 7.43 -3.74 17.52
C GLU A 103 7.37 -5.27 17.66
N SER A 104 8.42 -5.90 18.19
CA SER A 104 8.41 -7.35 18.44
C SER A 104 7.37 -7.75 19.48
N VAL A 105 7.15 -6.89 20.48
CA VAL A 105 6.11 -7.08 21.50
C VAL A 105 4.72 -6.95 20.86
N ILE A 106 4.51 -5.95 20.01
CA ILE A 106 3.24 -5.73 19.28
C ILE A 106 2.92 -6.94 18.42
N ASP A 107 3.88 -7.44 17.63
CA ASP A 107 3.68 -8.59 16.76
C ASP A 107 3.30 -9.84 17.57
N LEU A 108 4.03 -10.15 18.65
CA LEU A 108 3.73 -11.28 19.54
C LEU A 108 2.33 -11.16 20.19
N VAL A 109 1.93 -9.95 20.57
CA VAL A 109 0.61 -9.69 21.15
C VAL A 109 -0.49 -9.88 20.10
N LEU A 110 -0.30 -9.37 18.88
CA LEU A 110 -1.25 -9.53 17.79
C LEU A 110 -1.43 -11.01 17.40
N ASP A 111 -0.33 -11.76 17.25
CA ASP A 111 -0.35 -13.19 16.95
C ASP A 111 -1.12 -13.97 18.02
N ARG A 112 -0.87 -13.65 19.31
CA ARG A 112 -1.59 -14.29 20.41
C ARG A 112 -3.07 -13.93 20.43
N LEU A 113 -3.45 -12.68 20.13
CA LEU A 113 -4.85 -12.29 20.03
C LEU A 113 -5.55 -13.01 18.87
N VAL A 114 -4.83 -13.37 17.81
CA VAL A 114 -5.32 -14.25 16.73
C VAL A 114 -5.47 -15.69 17.23
N ASP A 115 -4.47 -16.25 17.92
CA ASP A 115 -4.54 -17.60 18.51
C ASP A 115 -5.70 -17.75 19.50
N LEU A 116 -5.96 -16.69 20.28
CA LEU A 116 -7.09 -16.60 21.21
C LEU A 116 -8.44 -16.41 20.51
N LYS A 117 -8.45 -16.29 19.17
CA LYS A 117 -9.64 -16.01 18.36
C LYS A 117 -10.37 -14.75 18.83
N ILE A 118 -9.60 -13.72 19.18
CA ILE A 118 -10.09 -12.36 19.47
C ILE A 118 -9.91 -11.50 18.21
N LEU A 119 -8.83 -11.72 17.46
CA LEU A 119 -8.56 -11.11 16.17
C LEU A 119 -8.57 -12.15 15.04
N GLU A 120 -8.93 -11.69 13.85
CA GLU A 120 -8.74 -12.36 12.57
C GLU A 120 -7.69 -11.57 11.77
N HIS A 121 -6.67 -12.26 11.25
CA HIS A 121 -5.68 -11.68 10.34
C HIS A 121 -6.13 -11.84 8.89
N HIS A 122 -6.03 -10.77 8.11
CA HIS A 122 -6.37 -10.72 6.68
C HIS A 122 -5.13 -10.32 5.87
N ASP A 123 -5.16 -10.62 4.57
CA ASP A 123 -4.13 -10.24 3.61
C ASP A 123 -3.75 -8.75 3.71
N GLY A 124 -2.45 -8.47 3.79
CA GLY A 124 -1.91 -7.10 3.88
C GLY A 124 -1.71 -6.57 5.31
N ASP A 125 -1.52 -7.47 6.29
CA ASP A 125 -1.28 -7.15 7.70
C ASP A 125 -2.41 -6.33 8.31
N PHE A 126 -3.61 -6.90 8.23
CA PHE A 126 -4.85 -6.29 8.66
C PHE A 126 -5.56 -7.15 9.70
N TRP A 127 -6.04 -6.57 10.80
CA TRP A 127 -6.70 -7.33 11.88
C TRP A 127 -8.12 -6.84 12.11
N THR A 128 -9.10 -7.74 12.10
CA THR A 128 -10.46 -7.44 12.54
C THR A 128 -10.78 -8.17 13.83
N LEU A 129 -11.59 -7.57 14.70
CA LEU A 129 -12.14 -8.30 15.83
C LEU A 129 -13.10 -9.39 15.33
N THR A 130 -12.92 -10.61 15.82
CA THR A 130 -13.89 -11.68 15.62
C THR A 130 -15.16 -11.36 16.40
N THR A 131 -16.33 -11.73 15.86
CA THR A 131 -17.60 -11.72 16.60
C THR A 131 -17.73 -12.90 17.59
N ALA A 132 -16.66 -13.68 17.79
CA ALA A 132 -16.67 -14.89 18.59
C ALA A 132 -16.85 -14.61 20.09
N ARG A 133 -17.84 -15.29 20.68
CA ARG A 133 -18.27 -15.15 22.07
C ARG A 133 -17.28 -15.81 23.02
N ARG A 134 -16.88 -15.10 24.08
CA ARG A 134 -16.29 -15.72 25.27
C ARG A 134 -17.14 -15.41 26.49
N HIS A 135 -17.54 -16.44 27.23
CA HIS A 135 -18.02 -16.29 28.59
C HIS A 135 -16.81 -16.09 29.49
N GLU A 136 -16.50 -14.86 29.88
CA GLU A 136 -15.70 -14.61 31.07
C GLU A 136 -16.65 -14.47 32.27
N ASN A 137 -16.57 -15.43 33.20
CA ASN A 137 -17.28 -15.39 34.47
C ASN A 137 -16.60 -14.38 35.43
N LEU A 138 -16.54 -13.11 35.03
CA LEU A 138 -16.17 -12.01 35.93
C LEU A 138 -17.25 -10.93 35.82
N TYR A 139 -18.13 -10.96 36.82
CA TYR A 139 -19.09 -9.91 37.18
C TYR A 139 -20.23 -9.62 36.19
N GLY A 140 -21.24 -10.49 36.20
CA GLY A 140 -22.65 -10.08 36.33
C GLY A 140 -23.17 -8.92 35.47
N ALA A 141 -22.94 -8.92 34.16
CA ALA A 141 -23.79 -8.18 33.23
C ALA A 141 -23.76 -8.84 31.84
N SER A 142 -24.89 -9.39 31.42
CA SER A 142 -25.10 -9.87 30.05
C SER A 142 -25.30 -8.69 29.11
N ARG A 143 -24.30 -8.37 28.26
CA ARG A 143 -24.51 -7.56 27.06
C ARG A 143 -23.64 -8.06 25.88
N GLU A 144 -24.23 -7.97 24.69
CA GLU A 144 -23.66 -8.38 23.40
C GLU A 144 -22.51 -7.43 22.98
N GLY A 145 -21.34 -7.97 22.59
CA GLY A 145 -20.20 -7.18 22.09
C GLY A 145 -18.90 -7.98 21.90
N THR A 146 -17.92 -7.40 21.20
CA THR A 146 -16.55 -7.96 21.06
C THR A 146 -15.74 -7.77 22.35
N VAL A 147 -14.62 -8.50 22.53
CA VAL A 147 -13.72 -8.32 23.68
C VAL A 147 -13.09 -6.91 23.72
N GLY A 148 -12.86 -6.28 22.56
CA GLY A 148 -12.44 -4.87 22.50
C GLY A 148 -13.52 -3.92 23.04
N GLN A 149 -14.79 -4.19 22.75
CA GLN A 149 -15.92 -3.38 23.23
C GLN A 149 -16.13 -3.50 24.73
N SER A 150 -15.89 -4.67 25.33
CA SER A 150 -16.02 -4.82 26.78
C SER A 150 -14.96 -3.99 27.51
N ILE A 151 -13.71 -3.98 27.04
CA ILE A 151 -12.63 -3.15 27.60
C ILE A 151 -12.96 -1.66 27.41
N LYS A 152 -13.35 -1.24 26.21
CA LYS A 152 -13.75 0.16 25.94
C LYS A 152 -14.92 0.58 26.81
N THR A 153 -15.94 -0.25 26.96
CA THR A 153 -17.10 0.04 27.82
C THR A 153 -16.68 0.18 29.27
N ARG A 154 -15.77 -0.67 29.76
CA ARG A 154 -15.26 -0.62 31.14
C ARG A 154 -14.46 0.67 31.40
N VAL A 155 -13.55 1.02 30.49
CA VAL A 155 -12.79 2.27 30.53
C VAL A 155 -13.72 3.50 30.43
N LEU A 156 -14.67 3.50 29.50
CA LEU A 156 -15.63 4.60 29.35
C LEU A 156 -16.55 4.72 30.57
N LYS A 157 -16.96 3.60 31.17
CA LYS A 157 -17.76 3.62 32.39
C LYS A 157 -16.96 4.21 33.55
N ALA A 158 -15.69 3.87 33.69
CA ALA A 158 -14.82 4.49 34.69
C ALA A 158 -14.67 6.01 34.50
N ILE A 159 -14.59 6.46 33.24
CA ILE A 159 -14.42 7.88 32.88
C ILE A 159 -15.72 8.66 33.05
N PHE A 160 -16.87 8.14 32.59
CA PHE A 160 -18.14 8.87 32.54
C PHE A 160 -19.08 8.58 33.74
N THR A 161 -18.64 7.79 34.71
CA THR A 161 -19.41 7.50 35.92
C THR A 161 -18.55 7.61 37.19
N ASP A 162 -19.21 7.74 38.35
CA ASP A 162 -18.57 7.80 39.67
C ASP A 162 -18.10 6.43 40.21
N GLU A 163 -18.11 5.37 39.38
CA GLU A 163 -17.62 4.06 39.77
C GLU A 163 -16.10 4.09 40.02
N ILE A 164 -15.63 3.32 41.01
CA ILE A 164 -14.20 3.18 41.30
C ILE A 164 -13.61 2.19 40.28
N PRO A 165 -12.68 2.62 39.41
CA PRO A 165 -12.07 1.74 38.41
C PRO A 165 -11.17 0.66 39.04
N ASP A 166 -11.04 -0.48 38.34
CA ASP A 166 -10.04 -1.49 38.67
C ASP A 166 -8.62 -0.94 38.43
N PRO A 167 -7.61 -1.30 39.24
CA PRO A 167 -6.23 -0.85 39.03
C PRO A 167 -5.70 -1.06 37.60
N ARG A 168 -6.09 -2.15 36.92
CA ARG A 168 -5.70 -2.39 35.52
C ARG A 168 -6.28 -1.34 34.57
N ASP A 169 -7.55 -0.97 34.79
CA ASP A 169 -8.22 0.07 33.99
C ASP A 169 -7.60 1.43 34.22
N VAL A 170 -7.22 1.75 35.46
CA VAL A 170 -6.50 3.00 35.78
C VAL A 170 -5.19 3.06 34.98
N ILE A 171 -4.40 1.99 34.95
CA ILE A 171 -3.14 1.94 34.19
C ILE A 171 -3.38 2.14 32.70
N VAL A 172 -4.38 1.45 32.11
CA VAL A 172 -4.73 1.62 30.69
C VAL A 172 -5.14 3.06 30.41
N ILE A 173 -5.99 3.66 31.24
CA ILE A 173 -6.41 5.07 31.13
C ILE A 173 -5.19 6.00 31.18
N CYS A 174 -4.26 5.78 32.11
CA CYS A 174 -3.05 6.60 32.22
C CYS A 174 -2.19 6.53 30.95
N LEU A 175 -1.96 5.33 30.40
CA LEU A 175 -1.14 5.14 29.20
C LEU A 175 -1.81 5.72 27.95
N VAL A 176 -3.12 5.49 27.78
CA VAL A 176 -3.91 5.98 26.65
C VAL A 176 -4.01 7.52 26.68
N ASN A 177 -4.19 8.12 27.86
CA ASN A 177 -4.18 9.57 28.04
C ASN A 177 -2.81 10.18 27.71
N THR A 178 -1.72 9.56 28.16
CA THR A 178 -0.36 10.06 27.95
C THR A 178 0.03 10.10 26.47
N CYS A 179 -0.51 9.18 25.66
CA CYS A 179 -0.26 9.13 24.22
C CYS A 179 -1.27 9.95 23.40
N ASP A 180 -2.04 10.83 24.07
CA ASP A 180 -3.07 11.71 23.50
C ASP A 180 -4.15 10.99 22.67
N VAL A 181 -4.38 9.70 22.95
CA VAL A 181 -5.26 8.85 22.15
C VAL A 181 -6.73 9.23 22.36
N PHE A 182 -7.10 9.61 23.59
CA PHE A 182 -8.49 9.92 23.93
C PHE A 182 -9.07 11.05 23.09
N ARG A 183 -8.26 12.07 22.73
CA ARG A 183 -8.68 13.15 21.83
C ARG A 183 -9.08 12.69 20.44
N PHE A 184 -8.56 11.55 19.99
CA PHE A 184 -8.93 10.94 18.71
C PHE A 184 -10.09 9.94 18.83
N MET A 185 -10.45 9.54 20.05
CA MET A 185 -11.53 8.60 20.31
C MET A 185 -12.85 9.32 20.64
N PHE A 186 -12.79 10.47 21.32
CA PHE A 186 -13.96 11.25 21.74
C PHE A 186 -13.63 12.74 21.88
N GLU A 187 -14.67 13.58 21.73
CA GLU A 187 -14.59 14.99 22.13
C GLU A 187 -14.55 15.05 23.67
N LEU A 188 -13.45 15.56 24.20
CA LEU A 188 -13.23 15.74 25.62
C LEU A 188 -13.73 17.13 26.02
N ASP A 189 -14.75 17.19 26.87
CA ASP A 189 -15.10 18.41 27.60
C ASP A 189 -14.22 18.58 28.85
N ASP A 190 -14.27 19.76 29.45
CA ASP A 190 -13.43 20.10 30.60
C ASP A 190 -13.71 19.16 31.81
N GLU A 191 -14.96 18.74 32.01
CA GLU A 191 -15.37 17.84 33.10
C GLU A 191 -14.79 16.42 32.92
N THR A 192 -14.83 15.89 31.69
CA THR A 192 -14.26 14.58 31.36
C THR A 192 -12.74 14.60 31.52
N GLN A 193 -12.09 15.70 31.13
CA GLN A 193 -10.65 15.87 31.28
C GLN A 193 -10.24 15.88 32.76
N GLU A 194 -10.96 16.63 33.61
CA GLU A 194 -10.74 16.65 35.06
C GLU A 194 -10.91 15.27 35.69
N ARG A 195 -11.91 14.50 35.26
CA ARG A 195 -12.16 13.14 35.73
C ARG A 195 -11.04 12.18 35.34
N ILE A 196 -10.54 12.24 34.11
CA ILE A 196 -9.38 11.44 33.67
C ILE A 196 -8.16 11.76 34.52
N GLU A 197 -7.88 13.05 34.77
CA GLU A 197 -6.78 13.47 35.62
C GLU A 197 -6.92 12.99 37.07
N PHE A 198 -8.14 12.94 37.60
CA PHE A 198 -8.43 12.38 38.91
C PHE A 198 -8.14 10.88 38.95
N ILE A 199 -8.65 10.11 37.97
CA ILE A 199 -8.43 8.66 37.86
C ILE A 199 -6.94 8.34 37.79
N CYS A 200 -6.17 9.12 37.00
CA CYS A 200 -4.73 8.92 36.88
C CYS A 200 -3.95 9.14 38.19
N LYS A 201 -4.55 9.77 39.20
CA LYS A 201 -3.95 9.96 40.54
C LYS A 201 -4.28 8.81 41.51
N MET A 202 -5.19 7.90 41.14
CA MET A 202 -5.69 6.85 42.04
C MET A 202 -4.75 5.65 42.18
N ASP A 203 -3.93 5.35 41.16
CA ASP A 203 -2.99 4.23 41.17
C ASP A 203 -1.54 4.70 41.05
N LEU A 204 -0.67 4.20 41.93
CA LEU A 204 0.73 4.62 41.99
C LEU A 204 1.55 4.05 40.83
N ILE A 205 1.29 2.80 40.43
CA ILE A 205 1.99 2.11 39.33
C ILE A 205 1.67 2.81 38.01
N GLY A 206 0.37 2.97 37.71
CA GLY A 206 -0.14 3.65 36.52
C GLY A 206 0.38 5.07 36.41
N ARG A 207 0.33 5.84 37.50
CA ARG A 207 0.87 7.20 37.53
C ARG A 207 2.37 7.24 37.26
N SER A 208 3.15 6.41 37.95
CA SER A 208 4.61 6.41 37.83
C SER A 208 5.07 6.04 36.42
N ILE A 209 4.44 5.03 35.83
CA ILE A 209 4.78 4.57 34.48
C ILE A 209 4.32 5.58 33.44
N ALA A 210 3.10 6.11 33.57
CA ALA A 210 2.59 7.12 32.63
C ALA A 210 3.40 8.41 32.67
N GLU A 211 3.84 8.86 33.85
CA GLU A 211 4.74 10.01 33.96
C GLU A 211 6.08 9.74 33.25
N ALA A 212 6.65 8.55 33.41
CA ALA A 212 7.87 8.15 32.72
C ALA A 212 7.68 8.03 31.18
N VAL A 213 6.53 7.55 30.72
CA VAL A 213 6.15 7.55 29.30
C VAL A 213 6.06 8.99 28.78
N GLY A 214 5.36 9.88 29.50
CA GLY A 214 5.20 11.29 29.13
C GLY A 214 6.55 12.03 29.07
N GLN A 215 7.45 11.76 30.01
CA GLN A 215 8.82 12.29 29.98
C GLN A 215 9.61 11.76 28.78
N SER A 216 9.47 10.47 28.44
CA SER A 216 10.12 9.84 27.28
C SER A 216 9.63 10.42 25.94
N ILE A 217 8.37 10.87 25.89
CA ILE A 217 7.78 11.54 24.72
C ILE A 217 8.24 13.00 24.64
N ALA A 218 8.12 13.74 25.75
CA ALA A 218 8.38 15.19 25.77
C ALA A 218 9.87 15.56 25.77
N SER A 219 10.73 14.74 26.39
CA SER A 219 12.15 15.04 26.61
C SER A 219 12.99 13.76 26.77
N PRO A 220 13.26 13.02 25.67
CA PRO A 220 13.98 11.76 25.73
C PRO A 220 15.42 11.92 26.23
N MET A 221 15.82 11.10 27.22
CA MET A 221 17.17 11.10 27.83
C MET A 221 18.21 10.44 26.94
N LEU A 222 17.86 9.33 26.30
CA LEU A 222 18.70 8.57 25.40
C LEU A 222 18.60 9.18 24.00
N ARG A 223 19.47 10.15 23.68
CA ARG A 223 19.65 10.57 22.28
C ARG A 223 20.05 9.34 21.44
N ARG A 224 19.21 8.98 20.46
CA ARG A 224 19.41 7.90 19.45
C ARG A 224 20.69 8.03 18.60
N SER A 225 21.54 9.03 18.82
CA SER A 225 22.70 9.33 17.97
C SER A 225 23.83 8.29 18.02
N MET A 226 23.79 7.32 18.94
CA MET A 226 24.90 6.36 19.10
C MET A 226 24.84 5.14 18.16
N LEU A 227 23.78 4.94 17.37
CA LEU A 227 23.64 3.73 16.54
C LEU A 227 23.25 3.97 15.07
N THR A 228 23.17 5.23 14.63
CA THR A 228 22.63 5.57 13.31
C THR A 228 23.72 5.96 12.32
N LYS A 229 23.75 5.29 11.16
CA LYS A 229 24.63 5.62 10.05
C LYS A 229 24.23 6.98 9.48
N LYS A 230 25.21 7.80 9.12
CA LYS A 230 24.96 9.03 8.36
C LYS A 230 24.40 8.66 6.98
N ILE A 231 23.28 9.25 6.59
CA ILE A 231 22.70 9.02 5.26
C ILE A 231 23.66 9.58 4.20
N PRO A 232 24.18 8.75 3.28
CA PRO A 232 25.06 9.19 2.22
C PRO A 232 24.32 10.06 1.21
N VAL A 233 25.04 11.04 0.65
CA VAL A 233 24.49 11.97 -0.33
C VAL A 233 25.10 11.68 -1.69
N VAL A 234 24.25 11.47 -2.69
CA VAL A 234 24.65 11.18 -4.07
C VAL A 234 25.33 12.41 -4.67
N ALA A 235 26.49 12.20 -5.29
CA ALA A 235 27.20 13.26 -5.99
C ALA A 235 26.48 13.62 -7.31
N LEU A 236 25.81 14.78 -7.35
CA LEU A 236 25.02 15.21 -8.52
C LEU A 236 25.81 15.20 -9.84
N GLY A 237 27.11 15.51 -9.81
CA GLY A 237 27.97 15.49 -11.01
C GLY A 237 28.14 14.10 -11.63
N ARG A 238 27.85 13.03 -10.88
CA ARG A 238 27.92 11.64 -11.37
C ARG A 238 26.59 11.16 -11.98
N LEU A 239 25.45 11.76 -11.62
CA LEU A 239 24.15 11.33 -12.13
C LEU A 239 24.07 11.35 -13.67
N PRO A 240 24.54 12.40 -14.40
CA PRO A 240 24.53 12.42 -15.87
C PRO A 240 25.48 11.41 -16.54
N LEU A 241 26.42 10.83 -15.77
CA LEU A 241 27.35 9.80 -16.26
C LEU A 241 26.71 8.41 -16.19
N ASN A 242 25.68 8.21 -15.36
CA ASN A 242 25.00 6.93 -15.26
C ASN A 242 24.21 6.65 -16.57
N PRO A 243 24.43 5.48 -17.23
CA PRO A 243 23.79 5.16 -18.49
C PRO A 243 22.27 4.98 -18.37
N HIS A 244 21.77 4.53 -17.23
CA HIS A 244 20.34 4.31 -17.00
C HIS A 244 19.55 5.61 -16.93
N LEU A 245 20.15 6.69 -16.42
CA LEU A 245 19.54 8.02 -16.49
C LEU A 245 19.36 8.49 -17.96
N ARG A 246 20.32 8.19 -18.85
CA ARG A 246 20.25 8.55 -20.28
C ARG A 246 19.24 7.71 -21.05
N SER A 247 19.12 6.43 -20.72
CA SER A 247 18.11 5.54 -21.30
C SER A 247 16.70 5.79 -20.76
N GLY A 248 16.59 6.41 -19.57
CA GLY A 248 15.35 6.64 -18.84
C GLY A 248 14.90 5.44 -17.99
N ASN A 249 15.74 4.40 -17.82
CA ASN A 249 15.45 3.26 -16.97
C ASN A 249 15.65 3.63 -15.49
N ILE A 250 14.61 4.21 -14.88
CA ILE A 250 14.64 4.68 -13.49
C ILE A 250 14.83 3.55 -12.47
N PRO A 251 14.16 2.38 -12.57
CA PRO A 251 14.42 1.24 -11.68
C PRO A 251 15.92 0.84 -11.64
N ALA A 252 16.54 0.69 -12.82
CA ALA A 252 17.97 0.34 -12.90
C ALA A 252 18.89 1.45 -12.35
N LEU A 253 18.55 2.73 -12.59
CA LEU A 253 19.26 3.84 -11.97
C LEU A 253 19.21 3.76 -10.44
N PHE A 254 18.05 3.46 -9.87
CA PHE A 254 17.92 3.32 -8.42
C PHE A 254 18.63 2.07 -7.88
N ALA A 255 18.70 0.99 -8.65
CA ALA A 255 19.50 -0.19 -8.29
C ALA A 255 21.00 0.15 -8.19
N ASP A 256 21.54 0.86 -9.18
CA ASP A 256 22.93 1.34 -9.16
C ASP A 256 23.22 2.24 -7.96
N LEU A 257 22.33 3.21 -7.70
CA LEU A 257 22.48 4.12 -6.56
C LEU A 257 22.37 3.37 -5.22
N THR A 258 21.49 2.38 -5.14
CA THR A 258 21.37 1.50 -3.95
C THR A 258 22.64 0.68 -3.75
N LYS A 259 23.25 0.18 -4.82
CA LYS A 259 24.51 -0.59 -4.76
C LYS A 259 25.71 0.29 -4.37
N GLU A 260 25.79 1.52 -4.87
CA GLU A 260 26.91 2.44 -4.59
C GLU A 260 26.80 3.11 -3.22
N TYR A 261 25.60 3.55 -2.82
CA TYR A 261 25.39 4.35 -1.61
C TYR A 261 24.70 3.57 -0.47
N GLY A 262 24.22 2.35 -0.71
CA GLY A 262 23.50 1.54 0.26
C GLY A 262 21.97 1.73 0.19
N PRO A 263 21.22 1.02 1.06
CA PRO A 263 19.76 0.93 1.02
C PRO A 263 19.02 2.26 1.29
N VAL A 264 19.71 3.22 1.89
CA VAL A 264 19.18 4.57 2.16
C VAL A 264 20.18 5.60 1.68
N PHE A 265 19.74 6.47 0.78
CA PHE A 265 20.59 7.54 0.23
C PHE A 265 19.80 8.83 0.00
N GLN A 266 20.51 9.95 -0.15
CA GLN A 266 19.90 11.25 -0.43
C GLN A 266 20.35 11.83 -1.76
N ILE A 267 19.39 12.37 -2.53
CA ILE A 267 19.66 13.26 -3.65
C ILE A 267 19.30 14.68 -3.21
N ARG A 268 20.24 15.62 -3.35
CA ARG A 268 20.05 17.02 -2.95
C ARG A 268 20.15 17.93 -4.17
N LEU A 269 19.02 18.22 -4.79
CA LEU A 269 18.97 19.18 -5.90
C LEU A 269 19.12 20.62 -5.37
N PRO A 270 19.78 21.53 -6.11
CA PRO A 270 19.85 22.94 -5.74
C PRO A 270 18.45 23.53 -5.55
N PHE A 271 18.26 24.29 -4.46
CA PHE A 271 16.98 24.96 -4.14
C PHE A 271 15.79 24.03 -3.84
N ALA A 272 16.01 22.72 -3.68
CA ALA A 272 14.99 21.76 -3.28
C ALA A 272 15.29 21.17 -1.89
N LYS A 273 14.26 20.65 -1.21
CA LYS A 273 14.44 19.85 0.01
C LYS A 273 15.23 18.57 -0.31
N PRO A 274 16.05 18.05 0.62
CA PRO A 274 16.71 16.75 0.43
C PRO A 274 15.68 15.66 0.15
N MET A 275 15.92 14.88 -0.90
CA MET A 275 15.10 13.73 -1.26
C MET A 275 15.75 12.47 -0.69
N THR A 276 15.11 11.83 0.28
CA THR A 276 15.62 10.59 0.88
C THR A 276 15.00 9.39 0.17
N PHE A 277 15.82 8.49 -0.35
CA PHE A 277 15.39 7.29 -1.07
C PHE A 277 15.57 6.05 -0.20
N LEU A 278 14.60 5.14 -0.27
CA LEU A 278 14.65 3.80 0.28
C LEU A 278 14.71 2.82 -0.89
N GLY A 279 15.81 2.09 -1.04
CA GLY A 279 16.04 1.19 -2.16
C GLY A 279 16.51 -0.18 -1.71
N GLY A 280 16.08 -1.22 -2.43
CA GLY A 280 16.48 -2.60 -2.21
C GLY A 280 15.49 -3.43 -1.38
N PRO A 281 15.66 -4.77 -1.40
CA PRO A 281 14.67 -5.72 -0.88
C PRO A 281 14.44 -5.59 0.64
N GLN A 282 15.46 -5.22 1.40
CA GLN A 282 15.34 -5.03 2.86
C GLN A 282 14.42 -3.86 3.18
N THR A 283 14.60 -2.73 2.47
CA THR A 283 13.72 -1.57 2.65
C THR A 283 12.31 -1.83 2.13
N ASN A 284 12.13 -2.61 1.06
CA ASN A 284 10.82 -3.04 0.60
C ASN A 284 10.09 -3.86 1.66
N HIS A 285 10.78 -4.82 2.25
CA HIS A 285 10.25 -5.64 3.33
C HIS A 285 9.87 -4.78 4.54
N TRP A 286 10.73 -3.82 4.92
CA TRP A 286 10.45 -2.89 6.00
C TRP A 286 9.20 -2.03 5.71
N VAL A 287 9.09 -1.46 4.50
CA VAL A 287 7.92 -0.66 4.09
C VAL A 287 6.65 -1.51 4.10
N HIS A 288 6.73 -2.76 3.64
CA HIS A 288 5.59 -3.67 3.68
C HIS A 288 5.08 -3.88 5.10
N ARG A 289 5.99 -4.19 6.04
CA ARG A 289 5.65 -4.56 7.42
C ARG A 289 5.33 -3.35 8.32
N HIS A 290 6.15 -2.31 8.25
CA HIS A 290 6.11 -1.17 9.19
C HIS A 290 5.58 0.11 8.56
N GLY A 291 5.48 0.19 7.23
CA GLY A 291 5.09 1.42 6.53
C GLY A 291 3.77 2.00 7.00
N ARG A 292 2.79 1.15 7.38
CA ARG A 292 1.48 1.61 7.89
C ARG A 292 1.57 2.47 9.16
N LEU A 293 2.60 2.31 9.99
CA LEU A 293 2.77 3.08 11.24
C LEU A 293 3.54 4.38 11.01
N HIS A 294 4.46 4.38 10.04
CA HIS A 294 5.42 5.48 9.87
C HIS A 294 5.16 6.37 8.65
N LEU A 295 4.45 5.87 7.64
CA LEU A 295 4.38 6.47 6.31
C LEU A 295 2.94 6.83 5.94
N ARG A 296 2.74 8.01 5.35
CA ARG A 296 1.44 8.48 4.84
C ARG A 296 1.54 8.97 3.40
N ALA A 297 0.48 8.75 2.64
CA ALA A 297 0.32 9.23 1.27
C ALA A 297 -0.40 10.59 1.20
N GLY A 298 -1.29 10.90 2.15
CA GLY A 298 -2.18 12.07 2.11
C GLY A 298 -1.50 13.39 1.75
N ASN A 299 -0.47 13.75 2.50
CA ASN A 299 0.18 15.05 2.44
C ASN A 299 0.87 15.38 1.10
N TYR A 300 1.41 14.39 0.39
CA TYR A 300 2.06 14.65 -0.91
C TYR A 300 1.07 14.70 -2.08
N PHE A 301 -0.09 14.07 -1.91
CA PHE A 301 -1.10 13.95 -2.96
C PHE A 301 -2.17 15.04 -2.87
N ALA A 302 -2.35 15.68 -1.70
CA ALA A 302 -3.36 16.72 -1.45
C ALA A 302 -3.43 17.80 -2.55
N ASP A 303 -2.30 18.40 -2.92
CA ASP A 303 -2.21 19.41 -3.99
C ASP A 303 -2.72 18.92 -5.36
N PHE A 304 -2.66 17.61 -5.62
CA PHE A 304 -3.14 17.00 -6.86
C PHE A 304 -4.64 16.69 -6.81
N GLU A 305 -5.17 16.29 -5.66
CA GLU A 305 -6.61 16.07 -5.48
C GLU A 305 -7.40 17.37 -5.60
N GLU A 306 -6.85 18.47 -5.10
CA GLU A 306 -7.44 19.80 -5.17
C GLU A 306 -7.69 20.25 -6.63
N ILE A 307 -6.86 19.81 -7.58
CA ILE A 307 -7.06 20.05 -9.02
C ILE A 307 -8.41 19.47 -9.50
N TYR A 308 -8.78 18.32 -8.93
CA TYR A 308 -10.05 17.66 -9.19
C TYR A 308 -11.18 18.18 -8.28
N GLY A 309 -10.89 19.10 -7.35
CA GLY A 309 -11.83 19.54 -6.31
C GLY A 309 -12.13 18.45 -5.29
N ALA A 310 -11.28 17.42 -5.21
CA ALA A 310 -11.47 16.24 -4.38
C ALA A 310 -10.60 16.32 -3.11
N HIS A 311 -10.99 15.57 -2.08
CA HIS A 311 -10.23 15.43 -0.84
C HIS A 311 -10.33 14.00 -0.33
N GLY A 312 -9.19 13.39 -0.01
CA GLY A 312 -9.18 12.02 0.51
C GLY A 312 -9.69 11.04 -0.53
N VAL A 313 -9.11 11.05 -1.73
CA VAL A 313 -9.37 9.99 -2.71
C VAL A 313 -8.47 8.79 -2.46
N LEU A 314 -8.85 7.65 -3.02
CA LEU A 314 -8.22 6.36 -2.72
C LEU A 314 -6.67 6.36 -2.70
N PRO A 315 -5.93 7.04 -3.62
CA PRO A 315 -4.47 7.08 -3.57
C PRO A 315 -3.84 7.87 -2.41
N SER A 316 -4.56 8.81 -1.80
CA SER A 316 -4.06 9.65 -0.70
C SER A 316 -4.59 9.22 0.66
N LEU A 317 -5.74 8.54 0.70
CA LEU A 317 -6.31 8.04 1.94
C LEU A 317 -5.32 7.10 2.61
N ASP A 318 -5.26 7.17 3.93
CA ASP A 318 -4.46 6.29 4.77
C ASP A 318 -5.30 5.70 5.90
N GLY A 319 -4.82 4.59 6.46
CA GLY A 319 -5.42 3.95 7.63
C GLY A 319 -6.87 3.50 7.39
N ALA A 320 -7.74 3.95 8.28
CA ALA A 320 -9.12 3.53 8.43
C ALA A 320 -9.96 3.60 7.15
N ASP A 321 -10.09 4.82 6.64
CA ASP A 321 -10.98 5.14 5.53
C ASP A 321 -10.44 4.59 4.23
N HIS A 322 -9.10 4.55 4.09
CA HIS A 322 -8.44 3.85 2.99
C HIS A 322 -8.85 2.37 2.95
N PHE A 323 -8.78 1.67 4.08
CA PHE A 323 -9.14 0.27 4.12
C PHE A 323 -10.63 0.04 3.88
N ARG A 324 -11.51 0.81 4.53
CA ARG A 324 -12.96 0.73 4.32
C ARG A 324 -13.30 0.94 2.84
N LEU A 325 -12.74 1.97 2.21
CA LEU A 325 -12.97 2.26 0.80
C LEU A 325 -12.44 1.15 -0.10
N ARG A 326 -11.24 0.62 0.19
CA ARG A 326 -10.68 -0.52 -0.56
C ARG A 326 -11.47 -1.79 -0.42
N LYS A 327 -11.98 -2.09 0.78
CA LYS A 327 -12.83 -3.26 1.03
C LYS A 327 -14.16 -3.13 0.27
N ALA A 328 -14.77 -1.95 0.30
CA ALA A 328 -16.00 -1.66 -0.43
C ALA A 328 -15.80 -1.78 -1.95
N MET A 329 -14.70 -1.24 -2.47
CA MET A 329 -14.41 -1.26 -3.91
C MET A 329 -13.73 -2.55 -4.38
N GLY A 330 -13.17 -3.37 -3.50
CA GLY A 330 -12.41 -4.58 -3.83
C GLY A 330 -13.12 -5.55 -4.78
N PRO A 331 -14.41 -5.88 -4.57
CA PRO A 331 -15.18 -6.73 -5.49
C PRO A 331 -15.25 -6.18 -6.93
N ALA A 332 -15.28 -4.84 -7.09
CA ALA A 332 -15.30 -4.18 -8.39
C ALA A 332 -14.01 -4.42 -9.20
N TYR A 333 -12.89 -4.70 -8.52
CA TYR A 333 -11.59 -4.99 -9.12
C TYR A 333 -11.19 -6.48 -9.05
N SER A 334 -12.16 -7.37 -8.81
CA SER A 334 -11.93 -8.81 -8.76
C SER A 334 -11.66 -9.39 -10.15
N ARG A 335 -10.91 -10.51 -10.21
CA ARG A 335 -10.70 -11.27 -11.45
C ARG A 335 -12.03 -11.74 -12.04
N GLY A 336 -12.95 -12.21 -11.19
CA GLY A 336 -14.28 -12.69 -11.60
C GLY A 336 -15.09 -11.61 -12.32
N ARG A 337 -15.08 -10.36 -11.84
CA ARG A 337 -15.81 -9.27 -12.51
C ARG A 337 -15.33 -9.01 -13.94
N LEU A 338 -14.02 -9.10 -14.18
CA LEU A 338 -13.48 -8.94 -15.53
C LEU A 338 -13.74 -10.20 -16.39
N ALA A 339 -13.65 -11.39 -15.79
CA ALA A 339 -14.00 -12.65 -16.45
C ALA A 339 -15.43 -12.66 -17.01
N ASP A 340 -16.40 -12.14 -16.25
CA ASP A 340 -17.80 -12.00 -16.68
C ASP A 340 -18.01 -11.06 -17.88
N GLN A 341 -16.97 -10.31 -18.27
CA GLN A 341 -17.00 -9.30 -19.33
C GLN A 341 -16.06 -9.61 -20.50
N LEU A 342 -15.50 -10.83 -20.58
CA LEU A 342 -14.51 -11.19 -21.59
C LEU A 342 -15.03 -11.10 -23.03
N ASP A 343 -16.28 -11.47 -23.28
CA ASP A 343 -16.91 -11.36 -24.60
C ASP A 343 -16.80 -9.94 -25.17
N GLU A 344 -17.07 -8.94 -24.32
CA GLU A 344 -16.97 -7.54 -24.67
C GLU A 344 -15.51 -7.11 -24.85
N VAL A 345 -14.58 -7.61 -24.02
CA VAL A 345 -13.14 -7.39 -24.19
C VAL A 345 -12.67 -7.87 -25.57
N TYR A 346 -13.05 -9.09 -25.99
CA TYR A 346 -12.72 -9.63 -27.30
C TYR A 346 -13.33 -8.80 -28.42
N ARG A 347 -14.63 -8.47 -28.30
CA ARG A 347 -15.35 -7.67 -29.29
C ARG A 347 -14.66 -6.33 -29.53
N PHE A 348 -14.34 -5.60 -28.46
CA PHE A 348 -13.65 -4.31 -28.56
C PHE A 348 -12.21 -4.45 -29.08
N ALA A 349 -11.47 -5.47 -28.64
CA ALA A 349 -10.11 -5.74 -29.13
C ALA A 349 -10.11 -6.01 -30.64
N ARG A 350 -10.99 -6.90 -31.12
CA ARG A 350 -11.13 -7.26 -32.54
C ARG A 350 -11.58 -6.07 -33.37
N ALA A 351 -12.58 -5.31 -32.91
CA ALA A 351 -13.03 -4.10 -33.60
C ALA A 351 -11.90 -3.07 -33.76
N TYR A 352 -11.04 -2.92 -32.75
CA TYR A 352 -9.87 -2.05 -32.85
C TYR A 352 -8.83 -2.59 -33.85
N MET A 353 -8.52 -3.88 -33.77
CA MET A 353 -7.54 -4.55 -34.63
C MET A 353 -7.99 -4.74 -36.08
N ALA A 354 -9.30 -4.71 -36.37
CA ALA A 354 -9.84 -4.83 -37.73
C ALA A 354 -9.30 -3.76 -38.70
N ASN A 355 -8.79 -2.65 -38.16
CA ASN A 355 -8.19 -1.57 -38.94
C ASN A 355 -6.70 -1.77 -39.24
N TRP A 356 -6.06 -2.80 -38.66
CA TRP A 356 -4.63 -3.04 -38.83
C TRP A 356 -4.33 -3.67 -40.19
N LYS A 357 -3.36 -3.09 -40.91
CA LYS A 357 -2.97 -3.58 -42.24
C LYS A 357 -1.56 -4.14 -42.23
N VAL A 358 -1.36 -5.28 -42.89
CA VAL A 358 -0.04 -5.87 -43.10
C VAL A 358 0.89 -4.85 -43.79
N GLY A 359 2.10 -4.69 -43.27
CA GLY A 359 3.09 -3.72 -43.71
C GLY A 359 2.99 -2.35 -43.04
N GLU A 360 1.86 -2.04 -42.37
CA GLU A 360 1.69 -0.77 -41.66
C GLU A 360 2.57 -0.71 -40.40
N SER A 361 3.09 0.48 -40.10
CA SER A 361 3.80 0.77 -38.85
C SER A 361 2.94 1.62 -37.91
N LEU A 362 2.42 0.98 -36.87
CA LEU A 362 1.56 1.62 -35.88
C LEU A 362 2.40 2.24 -34.75
N PRO A 363 2.05 3.42 -34.25
CA PRO A 363 2.76 4.05 -33.14
C PRO A 363 2.54 3.28 -31.84
N VAL A 364 3.51 3.29 -30.91
CA VAL A 364 3.40 2.61 -29.60
C VAL A 364 2.11 2.94 -28.82
N ARG A 365 1.56 4.14 -28.99
CA ARG A 365 0.29 4.56 -28.37
C ARG A 365 -0.93 3.73 -28.81
N MET A 366 -0.80 2.88 -29.84
CA MET A 366 -1.86 1.98 -30.30
C MET A 366 -2.38 1.08 -29.16
N CYS A 367 -1.50 0.56 -28.30
CA CYS A 367 -1.91 -0.25 -27.15
C CYS A 367 -2.76 0.54 -26.15
N ARG A 368 -2.44 1.82 -25.89
CA ARG A 368 -3.28 2.70 -25.04
C ARG A 368 -4.67 2.90 -25.62
N LYS A 369 -4.75 3.14 -26.93
CA LYS A 369 -6.03 3.34 -27.61
C LYS A 369 -6.85 2.05 -27.65
N MET A 370 -6.21 0.90 -27.87
CA MET A 370 -6.87 -0.40 -27.81
C MET A 370 -7.44 -0.70 -26.42
N ILE A 371 -6.63 -0.54 -25.37
CA ILE A 371 -7.07 -0.73 -23.99
C ILE A 371 -8.16 0.27 -23.60
N ASN A 372 -8.05 1.53 -24.02
CA ASN A 372 -9.08 2.53 -23.72
C ASN A 372 -10.42 2.21 -24.41
N ALA A 373 -10.39 1.71 -25.64
CA ALA A 373 -11.58 1.28 -26.37
C ALA A 373 -12.30 0.10 -25.68
N GLN A 374 -11.57 -0.73 -24.93
CA GLN A 374 -12.16 -1.78 -24.08
C GLN A 374 -12.67 -1.20 -22.76
N LEU A 375 -11.79 -0.54 -21.99
CA LEU A 375 -12.07 -0.19 -20.61
C LEU A 375 -13.10 0.92 -20.45
N SER A 376 -13.15 1.92 -21.34
CA SER A 376 -14.09 3.02 -21.15
C SER A 376 -15.57 2.59 -21.25
N PRO A 377 -16.01 1.82 -22.27
CA PRO A 377 -17.38 1.30 -22.27
C PRO A 377 -17.61 0.26 -21.16
N LEU A 378 -16.64 -0.62 -20.88
CA LEU A 378 -16.78 -1.66 -19.86
C LEU A 378 -16.90 -1.09 -18.43
N SER A 379 -16.08 -0.10 -18.10
CA SER A 379 -16.00 0.45 -16.74
C SER A 379 -16.96 1.62 -16.52
N LEU A 380 -17.25 2.40 -17.56
CA LEU A 380 -17.92 3.70 -17.44
C LEU A 380 -19.12 3.85 -18.39
N SER A 381 -19.48 2.81 -19.16
CA SER A 381 -20.55 2.84 -20.19
C SER A 381 -20.52 4.04 -21.13
N VAL A 382 -19.33 4.60 -21.38
CA VAL A 382 -19.09 5.69 -22.33
C VAL A 382 -17.85 5.41 -23.17
N GLU A 383 -17.89 5.77 -24.45
CA GLU A 383 -16.69 5.77 -25.30
C GLU A 383 -15.90 7.06 -25.10
N SER A 384 -14.62 6.95 -24.73
CA SER A 384 -13.76 8.11 -24.40
C SER A 384 -12.60 8.30 -25.38
N GLN A 385 -12.68 7.69 -26.55
CA GLN A 385 -11.58 7.64 -27.50
C GLN A 385 -11.24 9.02 -28.11
N ASP A 386 -12.21 9.92 -28.11
CA ASP A 386 -12.15 11.31 -28.55
C ASP A 386 -11.35 12.22 -27.60
N ILE A 387 -11.30 11.89 -26.32
CA ILE A 387 -10.70 12.74 -25.26
C ILE A 387 -9.48 12.15 -24.57
N ILE A 388 -9.17 10.86 -24.78
CA ILE A 388 -8.11 10.16 -24.03
C ILE A 388 -6.73 10.83 -24.15
N ASP A 389 -6.41 11.38 -25.33
CA ASP A 389 -5.16 12.10 -25.56
C ASP A 389 -5.12 13.44 -24.76
N ASP A 390 -6.26 14.14 -24.67
CA ASP A 390 -6.39 15.38 -23.91
C ASP A 390 -6.38 15.14 -22.38
N LEU A 391 -7.07 14.10 -21.91
CA LEU A 391 -7.00 13.64 -20.51
C LEU A 391 -5.54 13.33 -20.13
N MET A 392 -4.81 12.71 -21.05
CA MET A 392 -3.43 12.31 -20.82
C MET A 392 -2.48 13.47 -20.69
N ASP A 393 -2.52 14.40 -21.65
CA ASP A 393 -1.69 15.59 -21.61
C ASP A 393 -1.96 16.43 -20.34
N PHE A 394 -3.23 16.54 -19.94
CA PHE A 394 -3.61 17.24 -18.71
C PHE A 394 -3.04 16.55 -17.48
N LYS A 395 -3.27 15.23 -17.34
CA LYS A 395 -2.82 14.48 -16.17
C LYS A 395 -1.30 14.38 -16.07
N GLU A 396 -0.61 14.14 -17.18
CA GLU A 396 0.86 14.12 -17.19
C GLU A 396 1.41 15.47 -16.72
N ARG A 397 0.80 16.57 -17.16
CA ARG A 397 1.16 17.91 -16.67
C ARG A 397 0.89 18.04 -15.18
N ALA A 398 -0.30 17.66 -14.72
CA ALA A 398 -0.73 17.80 -13.33
C ALA A 398 0.16 16.98 -12.35
N LEU A 399 0.47 15.73 -12.70
CA LEU A 399 1.41 14.92 -11.93
C LEU A 399 2.81 15.53 -11.92
N THR A 400 3.28 16.05 -13.05
CA THR A 400 4.63 16.63 -13.12
C THR A 400 4.76 17.94 -12.32
N THR A 401 3.69 18.74 -12.23
CA THR A 401 3.70 20.03 -11.52
C THR A 401 3.36 19.92 -10.03
N HIS A 402 2.49 19.00 -9.59
CA HIS A 402 2.04 18.91 -8.19
C HIS A 402 2.61 17.71 -7.42
N ILE A 403 2.92 16.61 -8.10
CA ILE A 403 3.46 15.40 -7.45
C ILE A 403 4.98 15.35 -7.58
N VAL A 404 5.49 15.34 -8.81
CA VAL A 404 6.94 15.27 -9.07
C VAL A 404 7.63 16.61 -8.76
N ASN A 405 6.90 17.73 -8.88
CA ASN A 405 7.42 19.10 -8.72
C ASN A 405 8.59 19.42 -9.68
N ALA A 406 8.60 18.82 -10.87
CA ALA A 406 9.63 19.05 -11.90
C ALA A 406 9.29 20.18 -12.87
N LEU A 407 8.03 20.66 -12.88
CA LEU A 407 7.56 21.77 -13.71
C LEU A 407 6.83 22.82 -12.85
N PRO A 408 6.87 24.11 -13.23
CA PRO A 408 6.14 25.15 -12.50
C PRO A 408 4.61 24.98 -12.54
N ARG A 409 3.94 25.24 -11.40
CA ARG A 409 2.48 25.10 -11.24
C ARG A 409 1.66 25.90 -12.25
N PHE A 410 2.13 27.08 -12.68
CA PHE A 410 1.41 27.93 -13.63
C PHE A 410 1.21 27.27 -15.00
N MET A 411 1.95 26.21 -15.34
CA MET A 411 1.79 25.51 -16.62
C MET A 411 0.39 24.87 -16.80
N LEU A 412 -0.31 24.55 -15.71
CA LEU A 412 -1.70 24.10 -15.75
C LEU A 412 -2.69 25.23 -16.10
N ASN A 413 -2.31 26.49 -15.92
CA ASN A 413 -3.17 27.64 -16.19
C ASN A 413 -3.12 28.09 -17.66
N THR A 414 -2.35 27.41 -18.51
CA THR A 414 -2.29 27.71 -19.95
C THR A 414 -3.64 27.44 -20.62
N PRO A 415 -4.03 28.21 -21.67
CA PRO A 415 -5.33 28.02 -22.34
C PRO A 415 -5.54 26.59 -22.84
N GLY A 416 -4.49 25.95 -23.33
CA GLY A 416 -4.53 24.55 -23.77
C GLY A 416 -4.73 23.54 -22.64
N MET A 417 -4.27 23.81 -21.42
CA MET A 417 -4.52 22.95 -20.26
C MET A 417 -5.93 23.18 -19.69
N LYS A 418 -6.40 24.43 -19.64
CA LYS A 418 -7.78 24.75 -19.24
C LYS A 418 -8.82 24.09 -20.14
N ARG A 419 -8.61 24.10 -21.46
CA ARG A 419 -9.46 23.37 -22.41
C ARG A 419 -9.49 21.87 -22.12
N ARG A 420 -8.35 21.26 -21.83
CA ARG A 420 -8.26 19.84 -21.50
C ARG A 420 -8.93 19.50 -20.17
N ALA A 421 -8.75 20.34 -19.15
CA ALA A 421 -9.48 20.20 -17.88
C ALA A 421 -11.00 20.19 -18.11
N LYS A 422 -11.51 21.11 -18.93
CA LYS A 422 -12.92 21.14 -19.32
C LYS A 422 -13.37 19.87 -20.06
N ALA A 423 -12.50 19.26 -20.88
CA ALA A 423 -12.80 17.99 -21.54
C ALA A 423 -12.97 16.83 -20.55
N VAL A 424 -12.21 16.83 -19.45
CA VAL A 424 -12.39 15.88 -18.34
C VAL A 424 -13.74 16.12 -17.65
N ASP A 425 -14.15 17.38 -17.48
CA ASP A 425 -15.44 17.71 -16.84
C ASP A 425 -16.62 17.21 -17.68
N MET A 426 -16.61 17.51 -18.97
CA MET A 426 -17.65 17.05 -19.91
C MET A 426 -17.74 15.53 -19.97
N LEU A 427 -16.62 14.81 -19.78
CA LEU A 427 -16.64 13.35 -19.67
C LEU A 427 -17.37 12.90 -18.40
N VAL A 428 -17.05 13.48 -17.25
CA VAL A 428 -17.68 13.10 -15.98
C VAL A 428 -19.18 13.35 -16.04
N GLU A 429 -19.60 14.48 -16.61
CA GLU A 429 -21.01 14.78 -16.89
C GLU A 429 -21.64 13.72 -17.83
N ARG A 430 -20.92 13.30 -18.88
CA ARG A 430 -21.38 12.24 -19.78
C ARG A 430 -21.54 10.90 -19.06
N ILE A 431 -20.63 10.55 -18.15
CA ILE A 431 -20.72 9.32 -17.34
C ILE A 431 -21.97 9.41 -16.45
N GLN A 432 -22.12 10.49 -15.68
CA GLN A 432 -23.27 10.65 -14.79
C GLN A 432 -24.60 10.63 -15.55
N SER A 433 -24.66 11.25 -16.73
CA SER A 433 -25.89 11.32 -17.53
C SER A 433 -26.30 10.00 -18.19
N VAL A 434 -25.44 8.96 -18.21
CA VAL A 434 -25.80 7.60 -18.66
C VAL A 434 -25.95 6.60 -17.50
N HIS A 435 -25.70 7.03 -16.26
CA HIS A 435 -25.80 6.19 -15.04
C HIS A 435 -27.04 6.51 -14.20
N THR A 436 -28.12 6.98 -14.83
CA THR A 436 -29.39 7.13 -14.11
C THR A 436 -30.05 5.76 -13.87
N PRO A 437 -30.86 5.59 -12.80
CA PRO A 437 -31.56 4.33 -12.54
C PRO A 437 -32.37 3.81 -13.73
N ALA A 438 -32.96 4.72 -14.53
CA ALA A 438 -33.74 4.36 -15.72
C ALA A 438 -32.85 3.82 -16.87
N GLN A 439 -31.66 4.38 -17.07
CA GLN A 439 -30.75 3.98 -18.15
C GLN A 439 -29.96 2.71 -17.82
N ARG A 440 -29.72 2.46 -16.53
CA ARG A 440 -28.97 1.28 -16.07
C ARG A 440 -29.87 0.07 -15.75
N ALA A 441 -31.19 0.21 -15.90
CA ALA A 441 -32.13 -0.87 -15.66
C ALA A 441 -31.85 -2.07 -16.59
N GLY A 442 -31.49 -3.21 -16.01
CA GLY A 442 -31.17 -4.45 -16.75
C GLY A 442 -29.76 -4.50 -17.35
N CYS A 443 -28.93 -3.47 -17.16
CA CYS A 443 -27.54 -3.49 -17.61
C CYS A 443 -26.64 -4.22 -16.60
N PRO A 444 -25.57 -4.91 -17.06
CA PRO A 444 -24.53 -5.41 -16.17
C PRO A 444 -23.88 -4.27 -15.39
N ARG A 445 -23.63 -4.51 -14.10
CA ARG A 445 -23.02 -3.53 -13.19
C ARG A 445 -21.56 -3.26 -13.57
N ASN A 446 -21.17 -1.99 -13.67
CA ASN A 446 -19.82 -1.55 -14.00
C ASN A 446 -19.17 -0.77 -12.85
N LEU A 447 -17.92 -0.31 -13.05
CA LEU A 447 -17.15 0.41 -12.05
C LEU A 447 -17.76 1.78 -11.69
N ALA A 448 -18.35 2.49 -12.66
CA ALA A 448 -19.06 3.74 -12.39
C ALA A 448 -20.31 3.52 -11.53
N ASP A 449 -21.09 2.45 -11.78
CA ASP A 449 -22.22 2.05 -10.93
C ASP A 449 -21.74 1.76 -9.50
N ASP A 450 -20.58 1.12 -9.32
CA ASP A 450 -20.02 0.85 -7.99
C ASP A 450 -19.70 2.13 -7.22
N TRP A 451 -19.03 3.09 -7.87
CA TRP A 451 -18.71 4.38 -7.27
C TRP A 451 -19.96 5.20 -6.94
N LEU A 452 -20.93 5.27 -7.86
CA LEU A 452 -22.17 6.01 -7.66
C LEU A 452 -23.06 5.36 -6.60
N SER A 453 -23.13 4.03 -6.57
CA SER A 453 -23.85 3.29 -5.53
C SER A 453 -23.20 3.48 -4.16
N LEU A 454 -21.87 3.45 -4.09
CA LEU A 454 -21.14 3.67 -2.84
C LEU A 454 -21.39 5.09 -2.31
N HIS A 455 -21.28 6.11 -3.17
CA HIS A 455 -21.64 7.48 -2.85
C HIS A 455 -23.08 7.61 -2.35
N ALA A 456 -24.04 6.96 -3.02
CA ALA A 456 -25.44 7.01 -2.62
C ALA A 456 -25.69 6.33 -1.26
N SER A 457 -24.97 5.25 -0.95
CA SER A 457 -25.11 4.51 0.31
C SER A 457 -24.35 5.11 1.49
N ASP A 458 -23.19 5.73 1.23
CA ASP A 458 -22.30 6.32 2.23
C ASP A 458 -21.61 7.58 1.63
N PRO A 459 -22.34 8.72 1.56
CA PRO A 459 -21.79 9.97 1.05
C PRO A 459 -20.61 10.50 1.89
N GLN A 460 -20.46 10.04 3.13
CA GLN A 460 -19.36 10.44 4.01
C GLN A 460 -18.06 9.73 3.60
N LEU A 461 -18.15 8.44 3.22
CA LEU A 461 -17.01 7.68 2.71
C LEU A 461 -16.61 8.10 1.28
N VAL A 462 -17.58 8.42 0.42
CA VAL A 462 -17.33 8.95 -0.93
C VAL A 462 -18.14 10.24 -1.12
N PRO A 463 -17.57 11.42 -0.79
CA PRO A 463 -18.23 12.69 -1.04
C PRO A 463 -18.48 12.96 -2.54
N GLU A 464 -19.49 13.80 -2.84
CA GLU A 464 -19.81 14.19 -4.22
C GLU A 464 -18.61 14.84 -4.93
N SER A 465 -17.84 15.65 -4.20
CA SER A 465 -16.61 16.28 -4.68
C SER A 465 -15.55 15.27 -5.17
N ASN A 466 -15.57 14.04 -4.63
CA ASN A 466 -14.63 12.99 -5.01
C ASN A 466 -15.05 12.23 -6.27
N LEU A 467 -16.32 12.34 -6.71
CA LEU A 467 -16.83 11.60 -7.87
C LEU A 467 -16.09 11.97 -9.16
N ARG A 468 -15.71 13.24 -9.34
CA ARG A 468 -14.94 13.69 -10.51
C ARG A 468 -13.61 12.95 -10.63
N PHE A 469 -12.92 12.77 -9.51
CA PHE A 469 -11.70 11.97 -9.47
C PHE A 469 -11.99 10.49 -9.67
N ALA A 470 -12.93 9.93 -8.90
CA ALA A 470 -13.24 8.51 -8.89
C ALA A 470 -13.67 7.98 -10.27
N LEU A 471 -14.55 8.70 -10.96
CA LEU A 471 -15.06 8.33 -12.28
C LEU A 471 -14.01 8.50 -13.40
N SER A 472 -13.08 9.47 -13.26
CA SER A 472 -11.98 9.63 -14.21
C SER A 472 -10.79 8.68 -13.96
N ALA A 473 -10.66 8.14 -12.74
CA ALA A 473 -9.56 7.25 -12.34
C ALA A 473 -9.50 5.94 -13.16
N ALA A 474 -10.63 5.43 -13.65
CA ALA A 474 -10.65 4.23 -14.50
C ALA A 474 -9.90 4.45 -15.83
N LEU A 475 -10.04 5.63 -16.43
CA LEU A 475 -9.32 6.00 -17.67
C LEU A 475 -7.84 6.24 -17.43
N VAL A 476 -7.50 6.70 -16.23
CA VAL A 476 -6.10 6.76 -15.80
C VAL A 476 -5.48 5.36 -15.75
N ALA A 477 -6.21 4.40 -15.18
CA ALA A 477 -5.77 3.02 -15.12
C ALA A 477 -5.66 2.40 -16.52
N SER A 478 -6.58 2.72 -17.44
CA SER A 478 -6.54 2.23 -18.83
C SER A 478 -5.26 2.63 -19.56
N VAL A 479 -4.76 3.84 -19.32
CA VAL A 479 -3.47 4.28 -19.88
C VAL A 479 -2.31 3.46 -19.33
N TYR A 480 -2.24 3.26 -18.01
CA TYR A 480 -1.14 2.51 -17.39
C TYR A 480 -1.13 1.05 -17.85
N LEU A 481 -2.31 0.45 -17.99
CA LEU A 481 -2.47 -0.86 -18.59
C LEU A 481 -2.03 -0.86 -20.07
N GLY A 482 -2.39 0.18 -20.84
CA GLY A 482 -1.93 0.36 -22.23
C GLY A 482 -0.42 0.52 -22.37
N ASP A 483 0.24 1.18 -21.42
CA ASP A 483 1.70 1.28 -21.36
C ASP A 483 2.35 -0.06 -21.04
N ALA A 484 1.78 -0.82 -20.09
CA ALA A 484 2.26 -2.16 -19.79
C ALA A 484 2.07 -3.12 -20.98
N LEU A 485 0.93 -3.03 -21.67
CA LEU A 485 0.71 -3.78 -22.90
C LEU A 485 1.70 -3.38 -23.98
N SER A 486 2.08 -2.10 -24.07
CA SER A 486 3.11 -1.65 -25.01
C SER A 486 4.47 -2.29 -24.73
N PHE A 487 4.87 -2.41 -23.45
CA PHE A 487 6.09 -3.10 -23.06
C PHE A 487 6.00 -4.61 -23.30
N ALA A 488 4.86 -5.23 -23.01
CA ALA A 488 4.64 -6.65 -23.29
C ALA A 488 4.71 -6.93 -24.80
N VAL A 489 4.00 -6.17 -25.63
CA VAL A 489 4.08 -6.31 -27.10
C VAL A 489 5.51 -6.11 -27.60
N TYR A 490 6.24 -5.14 -27.05
CA TYR A 490 7.67 -4.96 -27.35
C TYR A 490 8.51 -6.20 -26.96
N ALA A 491 8.35 -6.71 -25.75
CA ALA A 491 9.13 -7.84 -25.25
C ALA A 491 8.86 -9.13 -26.05
N MET A 492 7.59 -9.35 -26.42
CA MET A 492 7.15 -10.44 -27.28
C MET A 492 7.73 -10.30 -28.70
N ALA A 493 7.55 -9.13 -29.33
CA ALA A 493 8.04 -8.87 -30.70
C ALA A 493 9.57 -8.83 -30.82
N SER A 494 10.29 -8.57 -29.73
CA SER A 494 11.76 -8.60 -29.69
C SER A 494 12.32 -10.01 -29.53
N GLN A 495 11.48 -11.02 -29.25
CA GLN A 495 11.89 -12.39 -28.97
C GLN A 495 11.07 -13.38 -29.82
N PRO A 496 11.44 -13.61 -31.10
CA PRO A 496 10.64 -14.43 -32.01
C PRO A 496 10.35 -15.85 -31.49
N ALA A 497 11.33 -16.49 -30.84
CA ALA A 497 11.14 -17.83 -30.28
C ALA A 497 10.12 -17.85 -29.12
N LEU A 498 10.06 -16.78 -28.32
CA LEU A 498 9.08 -16.65 -27.25
C LEU A 498 7.70 -16.26 -27.79
N TYR A 499 7.67 -15.41 -28.82
CA TYR A 499 6.45 -15.09 -29.57
C TYR A 499 5.75 -16.36 -30.03
N GLU A 500 6.46 -17.28 -30.68
CA GLU A 500 5.85 -18.51 -31.20
C GLU A 500 5.35 -19.45 -30.08
N LYS A 501 6.00 -19.47 -28.91
CA LYS A 501 5.47 -20.21 -27.75
C LYS A 501 4.18 -19.60 -27.22
N ILE A 502 4.12 -18.28 -27.07
CA ILE A 502 2.91 -17.55 -26.65
C ILE A 502 1.79 -17.74 -27.69
N ARG A 503 2.13 -17.72 -28.97
CA ARG A 503 1.20 -18.01 -30.07
C ARG A 503 0.65 -19.43 -29.97
N ALA A 504 1.48 -20.43 -29.67
CA ALA A 504 1.01 -21.80 -29.51
C ALA A 504 0.01 -21.94 -28.35
N GLU A 505 0.25 -21.27 -27.22
CA GLU A 505 -0.74 -21.19 -26.12
C GLU A 505 -2.02 -20.50 -26.57
N ALA A 506 -1.91 -19.36 -27.26
CA ALA A 506 -3.07 -18.65 -27.78
C ALA A 506 -3.88 -19.52 -28.75
N ASP A 507 -3.22 -20.18 -29.70
CA ASP A 507 -3.86 -21.01 -30.71
C ASP A 507 -4.59 -22.21 -30.09
N ALA A 508 -4.02 -22.83 -29.05
CA ALA A 508 -4.69 -23.89 -28.29
C ALA A 508 -5.89 -23.35 -27.50
N LEU A 509 -5.76 -22.17 -26.90
CA LEU A 509 -6.81 -21.56 -26.09
C LEU A 509 -8.02 -21.13 -26.94
N PHE A 510 -7.76 -20.55 -28.12
CA PHE A 510 -8.80 -20.07 -29.04
C PHE A 510 -9.31 -21.14 -30.03
N GLU A 511 -8.86 -22.39 -29.93
CA GLU A 511 -9.20 -23.47 -30.89
C GLU A 511 -10.71 -23.68 -31.02
N ASN A 512 -11.43 -23.58 -29.90
CA ASN A 512 -12.88 -23.83 -29.82
C ASN A 512 -13.71 -22.53 -29.72
N GLY A 513 -13.14 -21.39 -30.08
CA GLY A 513 -13.80 -20.07 -30.00
C GLY A 513 -13.22 -19.18 -28.93
N ASP A 514 -14.04 -18.25 -28.41
CA ASP A 514 -13.61 -17.28 -27.40
C ASP A 514 -13.54 -17.93 -26.02
N PRO A 515 -12.37 -17.91 -25.35
CA PRO A 515 -12.21 -18.54 -24.05
C PRO A 515 -12.97 -17.77 -22.97
N ASP A 516 -13.53 -18.51 -22.01
CA ASP A 516 -14.17 -17.94 -20.83
C ASP A 516 -13.15 -17.63 -19.72
N GLY A 517 -13.63 -17.13 -18.58
CA GLY A 517 -12.77 -16.78 -17.45
C GLY A 517 -12.03 -17.96 -16.81
N GLU A 518 -12.58 -19.16 -16.85
CA GLU A 518 -12.01 -20.36 -16.25
C GLU A 518 -10.93 -20.98 -17.16
N ASP A 519 -11.03 -20.73 -18.47
CA ASP A 519 -10.01 -21.09 -19.44
C ASP A 519 -8.67 -20.39 -19.19
N PHE A 520 -8.66 -19.17 -18.62
CA PHE A 520 -7.43 -18.43 -18.25
C PHE A 520 -6.82 -18.90 -16.92
N ASN A 521 -6.43 -20.16 -16.85
CA ASN A 521 -5.78 -20.77 -15.68
C ASN A 521 -4.26 -20.95 -15.87
N GLN A 522 -3.58 -21.47 -14.84
CA GLN A 522 -2.12 -21.61 -14.84
C GLN A 522 -1.62 -22.55 -15.94
N SER A 523 -2.37 -23.61 -16.27
CA SER A 523 -1.95 -24.61 -17.25
C SER A 523 -2.10 -24.16 -18.70
N SER A 524 -3.09 -23.31 -19.00
CA SER A 524 -3.32 -22.80 -20.35
C SER A 524 -2.43 -21.61 -20.72
N MET A 525 -1.82 -20.97 -19.72
CA MET A 525 -1.00 -19.76 -19.89
C MET A 525 0.35 -19.89 -19.19
N GLU A 526 0.94 -21.07 -19.13
CA GLU A 526 2.17 -21.27 -18.34
C GLU A 526 3.32 -20.37 -18.82
N VAL A 527 3.53 -20.29 -20.14
CA VAL A 527 4.54 -19.43 -20.77
C VAL A 527 4.10 -17.97 -20.70
N THR A 528 2.86 -17.67 -21.07
CA THR A 528 2.34 -16.29 -21.09
C THR A 528 2.34 -15.66 -19.70
N HIS A 529 1.99 -16.41 -18.66
CA HIS A 529 2.02 -15.95 -17.27
C HIS A 529 3.45 -15.60 -16.86
N ARG A 530 4.42 -16.50 -17.08
CA ARG A 530 5.84 -16.25 -16.76
C ARG A 530 6.41 -15.09 -17.57
N PHE A 531 6.00 -14.97 -18.83
CA PHE A 531 6.34 -13.84 -19.68
C PHE A 531 5.82 -12.50 -19.12
N LEU A 532 4.57 -12.44 -18.67
CA LEU A 532 3.99 -11.21 -18.10
C LEU A 532 4.63 -10.81 -16.77
N ILE A 533 4.95 -11.79 -15.90
CA ILE A 533 5.71 -11.53 -14.68
C ILE A 533 7.08 -10.91 -15.04
N GLU A 534 7.79 -11.46 -16.04
CA GLU A 534 9.07 -10.91 -16.48
C GLU A 534 8.92 -9.50 -17.08
N CYS A 535 7.86 -9.27 -17.85
CA CYS A 535 7.54 -7.94 -18.37
C CYS A 535 7.33 -6.92 -17.26
N LEU A 536 6.61 -7.28 -16.19
CA LEU A 536 6.33 -6.40 -15.07
C LEU A 536 7.56 -6.17 -14.18
N ARG A 537 8.49 -7.14 -14.09
CA ARG A 537 9.79 -6.98 -13.45
C ARG A 537 10.69 -6.02 -14.21
N MET A 538 10.85 -6.25 -15.52
CA MET A 538 11.72 -5.44 -16.38
C MET A 538 11.13 -4.05 -16.62
N TYR A 539 9.81 -3.95 -16.77
CA TYR A 539 9.13 -2.74 -17.22
C TYR A 539 8.03 -2.25 -16.26
N PRO A 540 8.32 -2.01 -14.97
CA PRO A 540 7.31 -1.56 -14.02
C PRO A 540 6.85 -0.13 -14.31
N ILE A 541 5.54 0.05 -14.49
CA ILE A 541 4.95 1.35 -14.87
C ILE A 541 5.17 2.43 -13.81
N VAL A 542 5.14 2.04 -12.53
CA VAL A 542 5.36 2.94 -11.39
C VAL A 542 6.64 2.53 -10.67
N PRO A 543 7.79 3.15 -10.98
CA PRO A 543 9.09 2.70 -10.48
C PRO A 543 9.33 3.02 -9.00
N MET A 544 8.67 4.06 -8.48
CA MET A 544 8.80 4.51 -7.10
C MET A 544 7.47 5.07 -6.57
N SER A 545 7.35 5.13 -5.24
CA SER A 545 6.26 5.80 -4.54
C SER A 545 6.81 6.82 -3.54
N MET A 546 6.00 7.83 -3.20
CA MET A 546 6.38 8.86 -2.23
C MET A 546 5.56 8.69 -0.96
N ARG A 547 6.17 8.93 0.19
CA ARG A 547 5.47 8.96 1.48
C ARG A 547 6.05 10.06 2.36
N ASP A 548 5.19 10.66 3.17
CA ASP A 548 5.62 11.54 4.26
C ASP A 548 5.76 10.72 5.54
N VAL A 549 6.85 11.00 6.26
CA VAL A 549 7.22 10.31 7.49
C VAL A 549 6.47 10.97 8.64
N MET A 550 5.54 10.24 9.23
CA MET A 550 4.77 10.70 10.39
C MET A 550 5.51 10.49 11.70
N ASN A 551 6.46 9.56 11.72
CA ASN A 551 7.13 9.09 12.92
C ASN A 551 8.57 8.75 12.63
N THR A 552 9.51 9.27 13.42
CA THR A 552 10.94 8.95 13.25
C THR A 552 11.18 7.46 13.40
N PHE A 553 11.76 6.83 12.38
CA PHE A 553 12.07 5.40 12.37
C PHE A 553 13.52 5.14 11.97
N VAL A 554 14.00 3.92 12.24
CA VAL A 554 15.31 3.44 11.80
C VAL A 554 15.10 2.28 10.83
N VAL A 555 15.70 2.36 9.65
CA VAL A 555 15.70 1.29 8.65
C VAL A 555 17.13 1.04 8.18
N GLU A 556 17.58 -0.22 8.18
CA GLU A 556 18.96 -0.61 7.79
C GLU A 556 20.09 0.16 8.53
N GLY A 557 19.79 0.62 9.76
CA GLY A 557 20.68 1.43 10.59
C GLY A 557 20.68 2.93 10.24
N TYR A 558 19.76 3.42 9.43
CA TYR A 558 19.59 4.84 9.09
C TYR A 558 18.35 5.40 9.76
N GLU A 559 18.49 6.49 10.51
CA GLU A 559 17.35 7.20 11.10
C GLU A 559 16.73 8.19 10.11
N ILE A 560 15.42 8.09 9.94
CA ILE A 560 14.63 8.97 9.08
C ILE A 560 13.72 9.81 9.97
N PRO A 561 13.93 11.14 10.05
CA PRO A 561 13.17 11.98 10.97
C PRO A 561 11.75 12.24 10.49
N VAL A 562 10.82 12.39 11.44
CA VAL A 562 9.46 12.89 11.22
C VAL A 562 9.45 14.18 10.37
N GLY A 563 8.44 14.32 9.52
CA GLY A 563 8.28 15.43 8.58
C GLY A 563 9.15 15.33 7.32
N SER A 564 10.01 14.30 7.22
CA SER A 564 10.73 14.00 5.98
C SER A 564 9.81 13.43 4.91
N ARG A 565 10.17 13.65 3.65
CA ARG A 565 9.60 12.91 2.52
C ARG A 565 10.56 11.81 2.08
N VAL A 566 10.06 10.59 2.01
CA VAL A 566 10.79 9.43 1.50
C VAL A 566 10.27 9.01 0.13
N TYR A 567 11.21 8.59 -0.72
CA TYR A 567 10.97 8.05 -2.05
C TYR A 567 11.30 6.56 -1.99
N ILE A 568 10.27 5.73 -1.96
CA ILE A 568 10.41 4.28 -1.92
C ILE A 568 10.67 3.84 -3.35
N ALA A 569 11.90 3.45 -3.67
CA ALA A 569 12.31 2.94 -4.97
C ALA A 569 12.06 1.43 -5.04
N GLN A 570 10.79 1.03 -4.90
CA GLN A 570 10.46 -0.39 -4.69
C GLN A 570 10.93 -1.32 -5.82
N THR A 571 11.05 -0.79 -7.03
CA THR A 571 11.46 -1.54 -8.22
C THR A 571 12.97 -1.55 -8.44
N ALA A 572 13.77 -0.86 -7.61
CA ALA A 572 15.22 -0.97 -7.65
C ALA A 572 15.67 -2.44 -7.48
N ALA A 573 14.99 -3.17 -6.58
CA ALA A 573 15.25 -4.58 -6.34
C ALA A 573 15.02 -5.48 -7.57
N HIS A 574 14.21 -5.05 -8.55
CA HIS A 574 14.03 -5.76 -9.83
C HIS A 574 15.32 -5.85 -10.63
N TYR A 575 16.28 -4.95 -10.40
CA TYR A 575 17.54 -4.82 -11.12
C TYR A 575 18.78 -5.15 -10.26
N MET A 576 18.59 -5.81 -9.12
CA MET A 576 19.67 -6.20 -8.22
C MET A 576 19.97 -7.69 -8.35
N ASP A 577 21.24 -8.04 -8.55
CA ASP A 577 21.72 -9.42 -8.70
C ASP A 577 21.32 -10.32 -7.52
N ASP A 578 21.27 -9.77 -6.29
CA ASP A 578 20.89 -10.49 -5.07
C ASP A 578 19.42 -10.96 -5.08
N CYS A 579 18.57 -10.33 -5.89
CA CYS A 579 17.15 -10.67 -6.04
C CYS A 579 16.89 -11.44 -7.34
N PHE A 580 17.52 -11.00 -8.43
CA PHE A 580 17.35 -11.54 -9.77
C PHE A 580 18.73 -11.70 -10.42
N PRO A 581 19.35 -12.90 -10.35
CA PRO A 581 20.71 -13.11 -10.87
C PRO A 581 20.77 -12.83 -12.38
N ASP A 582 21.70 -12.02 -12.89
CA ASP A 582 21.65 -11.52 -14.28
C ASP A 582 20.37 -10.69 -14.58
N PRO A 583 20.16 -9.58 -13.86
CA PRO A 583 18.88 -8.88 -13.79
C PRO A 583 18.46 -8.20 -15.10
N PHE A 584 19.38 -8.00 -16.04
CA PHE A 584 19.10 -7.35 -17.32
C PHE A 584 18.68 -8.34 -18.42
N SER A 585 18.88 -9.64 -18.20
CA SER A 585 18.41 -10.68 -19.11
C SER A 585 16.91 -10.92 -18.94
N PHE A 586 16.20 -10.91 -20.06
CA PHE A 586 14.78 -11.27 -20.11
C PHE A 586 14.65 -12.79 -20.05
N ASP A 587 14.40 -13.34 -18.86
CA ASP A 587 14.38 -14.78 -18.61
C ASP A 587 13.10 -15.17 -17.87
N ILE A 588 12.19 -15.83 -18.60
CA ILE A 588 10.90 -16.29 -18.07
C ILE A 588 11.02 -17.56 -17.21
N ASP A 589 12.15 -18.27 -17.29
CA ASP A 589 12.38 -19.50 -16.53
C ASP A 589 12.82 -19.20 -15.08
N ARG A 590 13.03 -17.91 -14.74
CA ARG A 590 13.18 -17.37 -13.36
C ARG A 590 12.08 -17.77 -12.40
N TYR A 591 10.90 -18.04 -12.95
CA TYR A 591 9.68 -18.27 -12.19
C TYR A 591 9.32 -19.75 -12.09
N LEU A 592 10.14 -20.63 -12.64
CA LEU A 592 10.01 -22.07 -12.45
C LEU A 592 10.73 -22.51 -11.17
N PRO A 593 10.26 -23.58 -10.50
CA PRO A 593 11.00 -24.20 -9.41
C PRO A 593 12.38 -24.70 -9.87
N PRO A 594 13.43 -24.58 -9.03
CA PRO A 594 13.42 -24.08 -7.65
C PRO A 594 13.68 -22.57 -7.52
N ARG A 595 13.71 -21.81 -8.63
CA ARG A 595 14.13 -20.40 -8.63
C ARG A 595 13.08 -19.50 -7.99
N ASP A 596 11.82 -19.65 -8.39
CA ASP A 596 10.65 -18.96 -7.81
C ASP A 596 10.89 -17.46 -7.50
N GLU A 597 11.66 -16.75 -8.34
CA GLU A 597 12.24 -15.42 -8.01
C GLU A 597 11.14 -14.35 -7.76
N HIS A 598 9.94 -14.55 -8.31
CA HIS A 598 8.75 -13.70 -8.09
C HIS A 598 8.22 -13.74 -6.65
N ARG A 599 8.60 -14.73 -5.83
CA ARG A 599 8.24 -14.83 -4.40
C ARG A 599 9.19 -14.03 -3.51
N SER A 600 10.30 -13.54 -4.04
CA SER A 600 11.25 -12.68 -3.33
C SER A 600 10.59 -11.36 -2.92
N PRO A 601 10.95 -10.78 -1.76
CA PRO A 601 10.53 -9.42 -1.39
C PRO A 601 11.05 -8.34 -2.37
N GLY A 602 11.94 -8.70 -3.30
CA GLY A 602 12.36 -7.84 -4.40
C GLY A 602 11.31 -7.66 -5.51
N TYR A 603 10.34 -8.57 -5.67
CA TYR A 603 9.32 -8.47 -6.72
C TYR A 603 8.13 -7.58 -6.31
N ALA A 604 8.20 -6.29 -6.62
CA ALA A 604 7.17 -5.30 -6.25
C ALA A 604 6.61 -4.45 -7.41
N PRO A 605 6.09 -5.04 -8.51
CA PRO A 605 5.57 -4.27 -9.65
C PRO A 605 4.29 -3.49 -9.35
N TYR A 606 3.55 -3.90 -8.32
CA TYR A 606 2.25 -3.34 -7.93
C TYR A 606 2.30 -2.49 -6.66
N GLY A 607 3.49 -2.07 -6.23
CA GLY A 607 3.68 -1.38 -4.96
C GLY A 607 3.74 -2.34 -3.76
N LEU A 608 3.74 -1.77 -2.56
CA LEU A 608 4.01 -2.48 -1.31
C LEU A 608 2.91 -2.24 -0.27
N GLY A 609 2.73 -3.20 0.64
CA GLY A 609 1.87 -3.10 1.82
C GLY A 609 0.41 -2.77 1.51
N THR A 610 -0.21 -2.02 2.42
CA THR A 610 -1.64 -1.65 2.37
C THR A 610 -2.03 -0.86 1.12
N HIS A 611 -1.06 -0.20 0.49
CA HIS A 611 -1.21 0.62 -0.71
C HIS A 611 -0.89 -0.11 -2.01
N ARG A 612 -0.72 -1.44 -1.98
CA ARG A 612 -0.57 -2.26 -3.19
C ARG A 612 -1.73 -2.02 -4.16
N CYS A 613 -1.49 -2.10 -5.47
CA CYS A 613 -2.50 -1.80 -6.50
C CYS A 613 -3.78 -2.63 -6.33
N LEU A 614 -4.93 -1.95 -6.20
CA LEU A 614 -6.26 -2.57 -6.08
C LEU A 614 -6.66 -3.31 -7.37
N GLY A 615 -6.23 -2.79 -8.53
CA GLY A 615 -6.53 -3.36 -9.85
C GLY A 615 -5.48 -4.35 -10.38
N SER A 616 -4.61 -4.91 -9.53
CA SER A 616 -3.56 -5.85 -9.98
C SER A 616 -4.12 -7.08 -10.70
N ARG A 617 -5.21 -7.66 -10.19
CA ARG A 617 -5.88 -8.82 -10.83
C ARG A 617 -6.48 -8.49 -12.20
N TRP A 618 -7.00 -7.27 -12.36
CA TRP A 618 -7.48 -6.76 -13.64
C TRP A 618 -6.32 -6.59 -14.63
N MET A 619 -5.21 -6.02 -14.15
CA MET A 619 -4.01 -5.83 -14.95
C MET A 619 -3.51 -7.16 -15.52
N ASP A 620 -3.35 -8.16 -14.66
CA ASP A 620 -2.82 -9.48 -15.07
C ASP A 620 -3.69 -10.13 -16.15
N LEU A 621 -5.01 -10.18 -15.94
CA LEU A 621 -5.93 -10.80 -16.89
C LEU A 621 -6.05 -10.00 -18.19
N HIS A 622 -6.17 -8.67 -18.13
CA HIS A 622 -6.20 -7.85 -19.35
C HIS A 622 -4.93 -7.98 -20.18
N LEU A 623 -3.76 -8.00 -19.54
CA LEU A 623 -2.49 -8.19 -20.25
C LEU A 623 -2.44 -9.55 -20.91
N ALA A 624 -2.82 -10.61 -20.20
CA ALA A 624 -2.87 -11.97 -20.75
C ALA A 624 -3.78 -12.06 -21.98
N VAL A 625 -5.03 -11.63 -21.83
CA VAL A 625 -6.03 -11.64 -22.91
C VAL A 625 -5.53 -10.86 -24.12
N ASN A 626 -5.01 -9.65 -23.92
CA ASN A 626 -4.58 -8.80 -25.03
C ASN A 626 -3.28 -9.27 -25.69
N VAL A 627 -2.35 -9.85 -24.94
CA VAL A 627 -1.14 -10.46 -25.51
C VAL A 627 -1.51 -11.69 -26.33
N LEU A 628 -2.33 -12.58 -25.79
CA LEU A 628 -2.76 -13.81 -26.46
C LEU A 628 -3.59 -13.50 -27.71
N ILE A 629 -4.52 -12.54 -27.67
CA ILE A 629 -5.32 -12.18 -28.85
C ILE A 629 -4.44 -11.57 -29.95
N ILE A 630 -3.48 -10.70 -29.60
CA ILE A 630 -2.52 -10.16 -30.59
C ILE A 630 -1.69 -11.30 -31.17
N ALA A 631 -1.18 -12.19 -30.32
CA ALA A 631 -0.38 -13.33 -30.74
C ALA A 631 -1.19 -14.31 -31.60
N HIS A 632 -2.48 -14.49 -31.38
CA HIS A 632 -3.32 -15.38 -32.17
C HIS A 632 -3.54 -14.87 -33.61
N TYR A 633 -3.74 -13.57 -33.80
CA TYR A 633 -4.11 -13.00 -35.10
C TYR A 633 -2.94 -12.42 -35.90
N PHE A 634 -1.91 -11.88 -35.24
CA PHE A 634 -0.87 -11.10 -35.90
C PHE A 634 0.54 -11.53 -35.54
N THR A 635 1.48 -11.21 -36.42
CA THR A 635 2.92 -11.17 -36.14
C THR A 635 3.36 -9.72 -36.16
N LEU A 636 3.93 -9.26 -35.05
CA LEU A 636 4.43 -7.89 -34.90
C LEU A 636 5.95 -7.86 -34.90
N GLU A 637 6.51 -6.80 -35.49
CA GLU A 637 7.94 -6.51 -35.43
C GLU A 637 8.20 -5.13 -34.83
N VAL A 638 9.28 -5.01 -34.08
CA VAL A 638 9.74 -3.73 -33.52
C VAL A 638 10.38 -2.87 -34.62
N THR A 639 9.93 -1.62 -34.74
CA THR A 639 10.54 -0.63 -35.65
C THR A 639 10.74 0.73 -34.98
N PRO A 640 11.93 1.37 -35.12
CA PRO A 640 13.13 0.90 -35.84
C PRO A 640 13.79 -0.33 -35.19
N ALA A 641 14.45 -1.19 -35.98
CA ALA A 641 15.11 -2.41 -35.49
C ALA A 641 16.13 -2.14 -34.37
N SER A 642 16.74 -0.95 -34.32
CA SER A 642 17.65 -0.54 -33.24
C SER A 642 17.02 -0.57 -31.84
N TYR A 643 15.68 -0.55 -31.75
CA TYR A 643 14.98 -0.64 -30.48
C TYR A 643 14.94 -2.06 -29.90
N VAL A 644 15.24 -3.09 -30.70
CA VAL A 644 15.35 -4.48 -30.20
C VAL A 644 16.44 -4.55 -29.14
N ASP A 645 17.62 -3.97 -29.38
CA ASP A 645 18.76 -4.04 -28.45
C ASP A 645 18.84 -2.85 -27.48
N ALA A 646 18.19 -1.73 -27.80
CA ALA A 646 18.37 -0.47 -27.07
C ALA A 646 17.04 0.29 -26.87
N LEU A 647 16.12 -0.30 -26.10
CA LEU A 647 14.89 0.38 -25.70
C LEU A 647 15.18 1.66 -24.92
N ARG A 648 14.46 2.72 -25.26
CA ARG A 648 14.47 3.97 -24.52
C ARG A 648 13.15 4.17 -23.80
N PHE A 649 13.23 4.67 -22.58
CA PHE A 649 12.10 4.94 -21.70
C PHE A 649 11.82 6.44 -21.66
N SER A 650 10.56 6.80 -21.47
CA SER A 650 10.18 8.10 -20.95
C SER A 650 9.95 7.94 -19.45
N PRO A 651 10.81 8.50 -18.58
CA PRO A 651 10.85 8.15 -17.15
C PRO A 651 9.78 8.83 -16.28
N LEU A 652 9.13 9.89 -16.77
CA LEU A 652 8.21 10.72 -16.00
C LEU A 652 6.86 10.94 -16.71
N PRO A 653 5.76 11.12 -15.95
CA PRO A 653 5.61 10.88 -14.50
C PRO A 653 5.48 9.38 -14.15
N SER A 654 5.31 8.54 -15.16
CA SER A 654 5.33 7.07 -15.09
C SER A 654 6.23 6.54 -16.21
N MET A 655 6.69 5.30 -16.07
CA MET A 655 7.53 4.68 -17.08
C MET A 655 6.69 4.23 -18.28
N LYS A 656 7.15 4.59 -19.47
CA LYS A 656 6.50 4.23 -20.75
C LYS A 656 7.56 4.12 -21.86
N PRO A 657 7.32 3.34 -22.92
CA PRO A 657 8.26 3.25 -24.02
C PRO A 657 8.41 4.60 -24.74
N SER A 658 9.53 4.80 -25.41
CA SER A 658 9.76 5.99 -26.24
C SER A 658 8.64 6.17 -27.28
N LYS A 659 8.17 7.42 -27.45
CA LYS A 659 7.19 7.77 -28.50
C LYS A 659 7.66 7.44 -29.94
N LYS A 660 8.96 7.19 -30.12
CA LYS A 660 9.55 6.79 -31.41
C LYS A 660 9.41 5.29 -31.69
N LEU A 661 9.12 4.47 -30.68
CA LEU A 661 8.83 3.06 -30.85
C LEU A 661 7.54 2.90 -31.67
N LYS A 662 7.58 2.00 -32.65
CA LYS A 662 6.46 1.60 -33.48
C LYS A 662 6.45 0.08 -33.61
N PHE A 663 5.28 -0.46 -33.92
CA PHE A 663 5.08 -1.88 -34.22
C PHE A 663 4.67 -2.01 -35.68
N ARG A 664 5.44 -2.76 -36.46
CA ARG A 664 5.10 -3.10 -37.83
C ARG A 664 4.24 -4.36 -37.82
N ILE A 665 3.09 -4.34 -38.49
CA ILE A 665 2.30 -5.55 -38.72
C ILE A 665 3.02 -6.36 -39.79
N ALA A 666 3.78 -7.38 -39.40
CA ALA A 666 4.55 -8.19 -40.34
C ALA A 666 3.66 -9.17 -41.10
N GLU A 667 2.67 -9.75 -40.41
CA GLU A 667 1.78 -10.75 -40.96
C GLU A 667 0.44 -10.75 -40.20
N GLN A 668 -0.64 -11.08 -40.91
CA GLN A 668 -1.93 -11.45 -40.32
C GLN A 668 -2.12 -12.95 -40.56
N LYS A 669 -2.12 -13.74 -39.48
CA LYS A 669 -2.20 -15.21 -39.54
C LYS A 669 -3.61 -15.72 -39.77
N ARG A 670 -4.60 -14.99 -39.25
CA ARG A 670 -6.01 -15.38 -39.23
C ARG A 670 -6.89 -14.18 -39.52
N GLU A 671 -8.03 -14.43 -40.16
CA GLU A 671 -9.07 -13.41 -40.29
C GLU A 671 -9.72 -13.17 -38.93
N LEU A 672 -9.98 -11.90 -38.62
CA LEU A 672 -10.75 -11.56 -37.42
C LEU A 672 -12.20 -11.96 -37.65
N PRO A 673 -12.87 -12.62 -36.68
CA PRO A 673 -14.28 -12.93 -36.82
C PRO A 673 -15.08 -11.63 -36.92
N VAL A 674 -16.07 -11.65 -37.83
CA VAL A 674 -16.93 -10.51 -38.20
C VAL A 674 -17.93 -10.18 -37.11
#